data_AF-A0A2V7WDN6-F1
#
_entry.id   AF-A0A2V7WDN6-F1
#
_cell.length_a   1.000
_cell.length_b   1.000
_cell.length_c   1.000
_cell.angle_alpha   90.00
_cell.angle_beta   90.00
_cell.angle_gamma   90.00
#
_symmetry.space_group_name_H-M   'P 1'
#
loop_
_entity.id
_entity.type
_entity.pdbx_description
1 polymer ?
#
loop_
_entity_poly.entity_id
_entity_poly.type
_entity_poly.pdbx_seq_one_letter_code
_entity_poly.pdbx_strand_id
1 'polypeptide(L)'
;MNGILAYVGSGSRLYVVRRDGHKLTIVSSMDAGGTVNDIALVTSYLFVATSNSIAHYFLFDATHPERSSVVLFTSRPNVTSLTVSGTTVYAADGDSSVERFLGANTTLPQGTTPLDSLARASAVHTMPNNNVIVSDELGQNSDIFAPNSTTKIGRIAYGTNAYAALTTDSFFAAGPQRTFRAVDTTTIARVAELYAQQLQAVGGTSNRIFAMTRSGNTLLVAAGDMGLFSYEIAGLAPPRPLVSYSEGAKGSALTIGDRAFYADSAGIAEAAIIRSGISLSPVRSWTTPSPTLHDTTATSLLASSTAEVRIWSVEGQTPTTTFTATMPANVRSAVVTSNAVFANLVDNSVWRAALAGGAPTQVDAGAPVHAIARSSANVIFATITDDANTVLRYYANGDTTASPRVFNLDGVATGGVALNSTSAAIFTFRGLSVIDLASGAVRVLPSSNRTIPKQLLFSGTDLLVLGDPSTLAVWNTTNNTLLREHPLPASPQRMNVANGVAVIASSAGSMAIAYNGTLPKPSAINGNRFYKKAAAAGDYLYLFDDHVDVYWTAKGAAPTFINNIAAPGTIDIAALPQTLFALGAFGTVTAYSTAGAPIAQTTINEGPDAQPLAIATVGNAVWVAFEKGCSSGTCERKTLVLDPQSLTITATMTGGFKRVVTNSTATRAYALFSTPDDMRVINILNPLQPSQIMSAASPANATDIAFAGGTVYVIADKVYAYNEAFVQSGEFLSASTAPANMSIEDSCAVVTGRAENPQLYSTVGWVASPTQIAAPSSVRVLAQQPGRLFLLTDHSIEVWTAAPPATGGKKRAAAH
;
A
#
# COMPACT_ATOMS: atom_id res chain seq x y z
N MET A 1 -30.62 -10.68 -22.54
CA MET A 1 -31.64 -11.73 -22.26
C MET A 1 -32.92 -11.34 -22.96
N ASN A 2 -33.62 -12.29 -23.59
CA ASN A 2 -34.97 -12.06 -24.13
C ASN A 2 -36.01 -12.76 -23.23
N GLY A 3 -36.15 -12.25 -22.00
CA GLY A 3 -37.15 -12.65 -20.99
C GLY A 3 -36.98 -14.02 -20.31
N ILE A 4 -36.63 -15.07 -21.06
CA ILE A 4 -36.59 -16.47 -20.56
C ILE A 4 -35.35 -17.25 -21.06
N LEU A 5 -34.73 -16.81 -22.17
CA LEU A 5 -33.54 -17.43 -22.77
C LEU A 5 -32.28 -16.58 -22.55
N ALA A 6 -31.15 -17.28 -22.37
CA ALA A 6 -29.80 -16.74 -22.32
C ALA A 6 -28.87 -17.56 -23.24
N TYR A 7 -27.86 -16.91 -23.79
CA TYR A 7 -26.81 -17.52 -24.60
C TYR A 7 -25.51 -17.50 -23.79
N VAL A 8 -24.86 -18.64 -23.66
CA VAL A 8 -23.69 -18.81 -22.79
C VAL A 8 -22.59 -19.55 -23.53
N GLY A 9 -21.38 -18.99 -23.52
CA GLY A 9 -20.19 -19.66 -24.05
C GLY A 9 -19.52 -20.51 -22.98
N SER A 10 -19.09 -21.72 -23.33
CA SER A 10 -18.22 -22.52 -22.47
C SER A 10 -17.35 -23.45 -23.32
N GLY A 11 -16.03 -23.30 -23.19
CA GLY A 11 -15.08 -23.95 -24.10
C GLY A 11 -15.37 -23.54 -25.54
N SER A 12 -15.41 -24.49 -26.46
CA SER A 12 -15.70 -24.24 -27.88
C SER A 12 -17.19 -24.21 -28.24
N ARG A 13 -18.09 -24.22 -27.26
CA ARG A 13 -19.53 -24.35 -27.51
C ARG A 13 -20.31 -23.16 -27.01
N LEU A 14 -21.32 -22.82 -27.80
CA LEU A 14 -22.39 -21.91 -27.43
C LEU A 14 -23.59 -22.75 -26.95
N TYR A 15 -24.12 -22.40 -25.78
CA TYR A 15 -25.28 -23.04 -25.17
C TYR A 15 -26.44 -22.07 -25.13
N VAL A 16 -27.64 -22.57 -25.42
CA VAL A 16 -28.88 -21.87 -25.12
C VAL A 16 -29.40 -22.38 -23.79
N VAL A 17 -29.51 -21.48 -22.82
CA VAL A 17 -29.99 -21.78 -21.46
C VAL A 17 -31.36 -21.14 -21.27
N ARG A 18 -32.29 -21.90 -20.73
CA ARG A 18 -33.64 -21.44 -20.39
C ARG A 18 -33.80 -21.37 -18.88
N ARG A 19 -34.49 -20.33 -18.42
CA ARG A 19 -34.95 -20.23 -17.04
C ARG A 19 -36.35 -20.81 -16.91
N ASP A 20 -36.47 -21.93 -16.21
CA ASP A 20 -37.72 -22.59 -15.87
C ASP A 20 -37.97 -22.39 -14.37
N GLY A 21 -38.62 -21.27 -14.02
CA GLY A 21 -38.81 -20.85 -12.62
C GLY A 21 -37.50 -20.50 -11.92
N HIS A 22 -37.10 -21.32 -10.94
CA HIS A 22 -35.82 -21.21 -10.22
C HIS A 22 -34.72 -22.13 -10.79
N LYS A 23 -35.00 -22.90 -11.84
CA LYS A 23 -34.04 -23.81 -12.48
C LYS A 23 -33.52 -23.23 -13.79
N LEU A 24 -32.23 -23.48 -14.09
CA LEU A 24 -31.64 -23.27 -15.41
C LEU A 24 -31.54 -24.62 -16.13
N THR A 25 -31.97 -24.68 -17.39
CA THR A 25 -31.91 -25.86 -18.24
C THR A 25 -31.18 -25.53 -19.53
N ILE A 26 -30.33 -26.45 -20.00
CA ILE A 26 -29.70 -26.31 -21.33
C ILE A 26 -30.73 -26.81 -22.35
N VAL A 27 -31.09 -25.95 -23.30
CA VAL A 27 -32.05 -26.25 -24.39
C VAL A 27 -31.33 -26.86 -25.58
N SER A 28 -30.22 -26.25 -25.98
CA SER A 28 -29.42 -26.68 -27.11
C SER A 28 -27.96 -26.27 -26.93
N SER A 29 -27.09 -26.87 -27.74
CA SER A 29 -25.68 -26.52 -27.82
C SER A 29 -25.19 -26.61 -29.25
N MET A 30 -24.27 -25.75 -29.62
CA MET A 30 -23.70 -25.66 -30.96
C MET A 30 -22.23 -25.31 -30.89
N ASP A 31 -21.48 -25.68 -31.93
CA ASP A 31 -20.07 -25.34 -32.05
C ASP A 31 -19.91 -23.86 -32.39
N ALA A 32 -19.10 -23.15 -31.61
CA ALA A 32 -18.72 -21.75 -31.85
C ALA A 32 -17.56 -21.63 -32.86
N GLY A 33 -16.88 -22.74 -33.18
CA GLY A 33 -15.74 -22.76 -34.09
C GLY A 33 -14.41 -22.35 -33.45
N GLY A 34 -14.37 -22.18 -32.13
CA GLY A 34 -13.20 -21.80 -31.32
C GLY A 34 -13.62 -21.58 -29.87
N THR A 35 -12.68 -21.39 -28.95
CA THR A 35 -13.00 -21.10 -27.54
C THR A 35 -13.76 -19.78 -27.47
N VAL A 36 -14.94 -19.76 -26.85
CA VAL A 36 -15.78 -18.57 -26.73
C VAL A 36 -15.20 -17.61 -25.70
N ASN A 37 -14.89 -16.39 -26.14
CA ASN A 37 -14.36 -15.32 -25.30
C ASN A 37 -15.45 -14.33 -24.88
N ASP A 38 -16.33 -13.94 -25.82
CA ASP A 38 -17.39 -12.97 -25.57
C ASP A 38 -18.58 -13.16 -26.53
N ILE A 39 -19.75 -12.63 -26.19
CA ILE A 39 -20.98 -12.77 -26.97
C ILE A 39 -21.73 -11.44 -27.02
N ALA A 40 -22.03 -10.97 -28.23
CA ALA A 40 -22.87 -9.80 -28.48
C ALA A 40 -24.18 -10.19 -29.20
N LEU A 41 -25.31 -9.73 -28.68
CA LEU A 41 -26.63 -9.92 -29.27
C LEU A 41 -27.10 -8.63 -29.93
N VAL A 42 -27.40 -8.69 -31.23
CA VAL A 42 -27.97 -7.57 -31.99
C VAL A 42 -29.31 -8.02 -32.59
N THR A 43 -30.41 -7.60 -31.99
CA THR A 43 -31.77 -7.92 -32.49
C THR A 43 -32.00 -9.44 -32.61
N SER A 44 -31.92 -10.01 -33.82
CA SER A 44 -32.09 -11.43 -34.14
C SER A 44 -30.78 -12.10 -34.59
N TYR A 45 -29.64 -11.51 -34.26
CA TYR A 45 -28.31 -11.97 -34.67
C TYR A 45 -27.38 -12.06 -33.47
N LEU A 46 -26.57 -13.11 -33.43
CA LEU A 46 -25.58 -13.33 -32.39
C LEU A 46 -24.17 -13.28 -32.99
N PHE A 47 -23.30 -12.51 -32.36
CA PHE A 47 -21.88 -12.43 -32.66
C PHE A 47 -21.12 -13.05 -31.51
N VAL A 48 -20.29 -14.04 -31.79
CA VAL A 48 -19.55 -14.81 -30.80
C VAL A 48 -18.07 -14.61 -31.08
N ALA A 49 -17.38 -13.91 -30.21
CA ALA A 49 -15.93 -13.77 -30.27
C ALA A 49 -15.29 -15.07 -29.81
N THR A 50 -14.31 -15.53 -30.57
CA THR A 50 -13.63 -16.78 -30.31
C THR A 50 -12.12 -16.66 -30.45
N SER A 51 -11.40 -17.68 -29.98
CA SER A 51 -9.97 -17.85 -30.19
C SER A 51 -9.54 -17.86 -31.67
N ASN A 52 -10.46 -18.08 -32.61
CA ASN A 52 -10.15 -18.15 -34.03
C ASN A 52 -10.59 -16.88 -34.78
N SER A 53 -11.80 -16.39 -34.53
CA SER A 53 -12.36 -15.15 -35.11
C SER A 53 -13.74 -14.85 -34.50
N ILE A 54 -14.61 -14.11 -35.21
CA ILE A 54 -16.02 -13.90 -34.85
C ILE A 54 -16.90 -14.92 -35.59
N ALA A 55 -17.71 -15.67 -34.86
CA ALA A 55 -18.77 -16.50 -35.42
C ALA A 55 -20.12 -15.75 -35.37
N HIS A 56 -20.86 -15.76 -36.47
CA HIS A 56 -22.13 -15.05 -36.62
C HIS A 56 -23.29 -16.04 -36.78
N TYR A 57 -24.37 -15.88 -36.00
CA TYR A 57 -25.53 -16.77 -35.98
C TYR A 57 -26.84 -16.00 -36.21
N PHE A 58 -27.77 -16.65 -36.91
CA PHE A 58 -29.16 -16.23 -37.02
C PHE A 58 -29.97 -16.79 -35.85
N LEU A 59 -30.84 -15.95 -35.28
CA LEU A 59 -31.77 -16.31 -34.19
C LEU A 59 -33.23 -16.36 -34.68
N PHE A 60 -33.45 -16.84 -35.91
CA PHE A 60 -34.80 -17.06 -36.41
C PHE A 60 -35.55 -18.10 -35.57
N ASP A 61 -34.84 -19.12 -35.09
CA ASP A 61 -35.21 -19.91 -33.91
C ASP A 61 -34.24 -19.59 -32.77
N ALA A 62 -34.72 -18.84 -31.76
CA ALA A 62 -33.93 -18.47 -30.59
C ALA A 62 -33.50 -19.67 -29.72
N THR A 63 -34.14 -20.84 -29.88
CA THR A 63 -33.76 -22.08 -29.19
C THR A 63 -32.74 -22.91 -29.95
N HIS A 64 -32.60 -22.69 -31.26
CA HIS A 64 -31.61 -23.33 -32.12
C HIS A 64 -30.97 -22.29 -33.07
N PRO A 65 -30.13 -21.37 -32.56
CA PRO A 65 -29.34 -20.48 -33.40
C PRO A 65 -28.63 -21.22 -34.55
N GLU A 66 -28.69 -20.65 -35.75
CA GLU A 66 -28.07 -21.23 -36.94
C GLU A 66 -26.82 -20.44 -37.33
N ARG A 67 -25.68 -21.12 -37.50
CA ARG A 67 -24.44 -20.45 -37.90
C ARG A 67 -24.56 -19.95 -39.34
N SER A 68 -24.33 -18.67 -39.56
CA SER A 68 -24.31 -18.07 -40.90
C SER A 68 -22.99 -18.33 -41.62
N SER A 69 -22.97 -18.10 -42.94
CA SER A 69 -21.76 -18.09 -43.77
C SER A 69 -21.04 -16.74 -43.80
N VAL A 70 -21.44 -15.77 -42.97
CA VAL A 70 -20.83 -14.44 -42.93
C VAL A 70 -19.42 -14.53 -42.35
N VAL A 71 -18.44 -13.93 -43.03
CA VAL A 71 -17.04 -13.84 -42.58
C VAL A 71 -16.75 -12.41 -42.18
N LEU A 72 -16.29 -12.22 -40.94
CA LEU A 72 -15.95 -10.91 -40.38
C LEU A 72 -14.44 -10.86 -40.14
N PHE A 73 -13.74 -10.09 -40.97
CA PHE A 73 -12.29 -9.98 -40.88
C PHE A 73 -11.88 -9.09 -39.70
N THR A 74 -10.92 -9.59 -38.94
CA THR A 74 -10.23 -8.92 -37.83
C THR A 74 -8.73 -8.92 -38.15
N SER A 75 -8.00 -7.95 -37.62
CA SER A 75 -6.58 -7.77 -37.87
C SER A 75 -5.75 -8.93 -37.30
N ARG A 76 -6.24 -9.58 -36.24
CA ARG A 76 -5.68 -10.79 -35.64
C ARG A 76 -6.74 -11.85 -35.35
N PRO A 77 -6.35 -13.14 -35.33
CA PRO A 77 -7.17 -14.16 -34.70
C PRO A 77 -7.26 -13.91 -33.18
N ASN A 78 -8.18 -14.60 -32.50
CA ASN A 78 -8.47 -14.45 -31.06
C ASN A 78 -9.10 -13.11 -30.67
N VAL A 79 -10.35 -12.92 -31.10
CA VAL A 79 -11.17 -11.79 -30.66
C VAL A 79 -11.52 -11.98 -29.19
N THR A 80 -11.14 -11.04 -28.35
CA THR A 80 -11.26 -11.16 -26.89
C THR A 80 -12.53 -10.51 -26.33
N SER A 81 -13.10 -9.52 -27.02
CA SER A 81 -14.29 -8.81 -26.55
C SER A 81 -15.12 -8.24 -27.69
N LEU A 82 -16.44 -8.18 -27.48
CA LEU A 82 -17.42 -7.60 -28.38
C LEU A 82 -18.32 -6.61 -27.64
N THR A 83 -18.68 -5.52 -28.31
CA THR A 83 -19.77 -4.66 -27.85
C THR A 83 -20.61 -4.15 -29.02
N VAL A 84 -21.82 -3.71 -28.71
CA VAL A 84 -22.77 -3.17 -29.70
C VAL A 84 -23.05 -1.72 -29.35
N SER A 85 -22.84 -0.80 -30.29
CA SER A 85 -23.31 0.58 -30.18
C SER A 85 -24.22 0.89 -31.36
N GLY A 86 -25.49 1.20 -31.07
CA GLY A 86 -26.54 1.27 -32.09
C GLY A 86 -26.68 -0.06 -32.85
N THR A 87 -26.35 -0.04 -34.15
CA THR A 87 -26.35 -1.20 -35.06
C THR A 87 -24.95 -1.62 -35.50
N THR A 88 -23.91 -1.17 -34.78
CA THR A 88 -22.52 -1.47 -35.07
C THR A 88 -21.94 -2.39 -34.01
N VAL A 89 -21.30 -3.48 -34.44
CA VAL A 89 -20.50 -4.36 -33.58
C VAL A 89 -19.05 -3.89 -33.61
N TYR A 90 -18.44 -3.79 -32.43
CA TYR A 90 -17.03 -3.47 -32.24
C TYR A 90 -16.33 -4.71 -31.70
N ALA A 91 -15.14 -5.01 -32.23
CA ALA A 91 -14.37 -6.19 -31.86
C ALA A 91 -12.93 -5.81 -31.52
N ALA A 92 -12.42 -6.33 -30.40
CA ALA A 92 -11.02 -6.18 -30.01
C ALA A 92 -10.34 -7.56 -30.04
N ASP A 93 -9.11 -7.60 -30.57
CA ASP A 93 -8.35 -8.84 -30.79
C ASP A 93 -6.91 -8.79 -30.20
N GLY A 94 -6.62 -7.80 -29.37
CA GLY A 94 -5.35 -7.66 -28.67
C GLY A 94 -4.28 -6.87 -29.43
N ASP A 95 -4.61 -6.27 -30.58
CA ASP A 95 -3.72 -5.35 -31.30
C ASP A 95 -4.05 -3.87 -31.04
N SER A 96 -3.54 -2.94 -31.86
CA SER A 96 -3.78 -1.50 -31.71
C SER A 96 -5.09 -0.99 -32.32
N SER A 97 -5.91 -1.88 -32.87
CA SER A 97 -7.13 -1.58 -33.59
C SER A 97 -8.37 -2.19 -32.93
N VAL A 98 -9.54 -1.64 -33.26
CA VAL A 98 -10.84 -2.23 -32.92
C VAL A 98 -11.70 -2.23 -34.18
N GLU A 99 -11.98 -3.41 -34.71
CA GLU A 99 -12.79 -3.54 -35.93
C GLU A 99 -14.24 -3.16 -35.71
N ARG A 100 -14.85 -2.66 -36.78
CA ARG A 100 -16.21 -2.11 -36.77
C ARG A 100 -17.04 -2.73 -37.87
N PHE A 101 -18.15 -3.33 -37.48
CA PHE A 101 -19.09 -3.98 -38.39
C PHE A 101 -20.45 -3.28 -38.34
N LEU A 102 -20.75 -2.47 -39.36
CA LEU A 102 -22.02 -1.75 -39.49
C LEU A 102 -23.14 -2.67 -40.01
N GLY A 103 -24.39 -2.29 -39.74
CA GLY A 103 -25.55 -3.05 -40.23
C GLY A 103 -25.68 -4.41 -39.56
N ALA A 104 -25.21 -4.55 -38.31
CA ALA A 104 -25.23 -5.79 -37.54
C ALA A 104 -26.64 -6.29 -37.17
N ASN A 105 -27.67 -5.49 -37.45
CA ASN A 105 -29.08 -5.87 -37.37
C ASN A 105 -29.63 -6.42 -38.71
N THR A 106 -28.77 -6.69 -39.69
CA THR A 106 -29.12 -7.26 -40.99
C THR A 106 -28.40 -8.59 -41.20
N THR A 107 -28.75 -9.31 -42.27
CA THR A 107 -28.11 -10.59 -42.60
C THR A 107 -26.66 -10.46 -43.09
N LEU A 108 -26.21 -9.24 -43.42
CA LEU A 108 -24.91 -8.96 -44.07
C LEU A 108 -24.18 -7.77 -43.41
N PRO A 109 -23.73 -7.89 -42.14
CA PRO A 109 -22.88 -6.88 -41.52
C PRO A 109 -21.63 -6.60 -42.35
N GLN A 110 -21.23 -5.33 -42.44
CA GLN A 110 -20.11 -4.87 -43.27
C GLN A 110 -18.98 -4.27 -42.42
N GLY A 111 -17.76 -4.74 -42.65
CA GLY A 111 -16.56 -4.14 -42.08
C GLY A 111 -16.35 -2.71 -42.57
N THR A 112 -15.92 -1.83 -41.67
CA THR A 112 -15.57 -0.43 -41.97
C THR A 112 -14.25 -0.06 -41.31
N THR A 113 -13.80 1.19 -41.49
CA THR A 113 -12.56 1.69 -40.89
C THR A 113 -12.52 1.38 -39.38
N PRO A 114 -11.51 0.60 -38.92
CA PRO A 114 -11.31 0.31 -37.50
C PRO A 114 -11.07 1.57 -36.67
N LEU A 115 -11.18 1.45 -35.35
CA LEU A 115 -10.70 2.48 -34.43
C LEU A 115 -9.20 2.29 -34.21
N ASP A 116 -8.41 3.34 -34.35
CA ASP A 116 -7.02 3.36 -33.89
C ASP A 116 -7.00 3.67 -32.38
N SER A 117 -6.57 2.72 -31.55
CA SER A 117 -6.65 2.83 -30.09
C SER A 117 -5.35 2.40 -29.40
N LEU A 118 -5.47 1.76 -28.23
CA LEU A 118 -4.36 1.34 -27.37
C LEU A 118 -3.66 0.13 -27.97
N ALA A 119 -2.34 0.03 -27.83
CA ALA A 119 -1.49 -0.99 -28.49
C ALA A 119 -1.84 -2.47 -28.21
N ARG A 120 -2.71 -2.74 -27.22
CA ARG A 120 -3.21 -4.07 -26.84
C ARG A 120 -4.69 -3.98 -26.45
N ALA A 121 -5.52 -3.47 -27.35
CA ALA A 121 -6.96 -3.34 -27.13
C ALA A 121 -7.57 -4.73 -26.89
N SER A 122 -8.14 -4.95 -25.70
CA SER A 122 -8.58 -6.28 -25.27
C SER A 122 -10.03 -6.34 -24.80
N ALA A 123 -10.59 -5.21 -24.38
CA ALA A 123 -11.98 -5.13 -23.92
C ALA A 123 -12.65 -3.91 -24.55
N VAL A 124 -13.89 -4.11 -24.99
CA VAL A 124 -14.71 -3.06 -25.59
C VAL A 124 -16.09 -3.03 -24.94
N HIS A 125 -16.57 -1.83 -24.62
CA HIS A 125 -17.88 -1.64 -23.98
C HIS A 125 -18.61 -0.45 -24.54
N THR A 126 -19.94 -0.52 -24.54
CA THR A 126 -20.79 0.59 -24.94
C THR A 126 -21.42 1.26 -23.71
N MET A 127 -21.30 2.57 -23.64
CA MET A 127 -22.02 3.40 -22.67
C MET A 127 -23.48 3.59 -23.08
N PRO A 128 -24.41 3.89 -22.16
CA PRO A 128 -25.81 4.15 -22.52
C PRO A 128 -26.01 5.35 -23.46
N ASN A 129 -25.05 6.29 -23.53
CA ASN A 129 -25.00 7.37 -24.52
C ASN A 129 -24.42 6.96 -25.89
N ASN A 130 -24.18 5.66 -26.11
CA ASN A 130 -23.57 5.05 -27.30
C ASN A 130 -22.08 5.34 -27.52
N ASN A 131 -21.38 6.01 -26.59
CA ASN A 131 -19.92 6.08 -26.64
C ASN A 131 -19.32 4.68 -26.50
N VAL A 132 -18.20 4.46 -27.19
CA VAL A 132 -17.47 3.18 -27.13
C VAL A 132 -16.22 3.36 -26.30
N ILE A 133 -16.05 2.50 -25.30
CA ILE A 133 -14.86 2.43 -24.46
C ILE A 133 -13.98 1.28 -24.95
N VAL A 134 -12.69 1.52 -25.11
CA VAL A 134 -11.70 0.51 -25.50
C VAL A 134 -10.61 0.46 -24.45
N SER A 135 -10.41 -0.69 -23.79
CA SER A 135 -9.41 -0.88 -22.72
C SER A 135 -8.24 -1.73 -23.18
N ASP A 136 -7.05 -1.42 -22.67
CA ASP A 136 -5.86 -2.25 -22.88
C ASP A 136 -5.90 -3.55 -22.04
N GLU A 137 -5.12 -4.55 -22.46
CA GLU A 137 -4.97 -5.87 -21.81
C GLU A 137 -4.43 -5.78 -20.38
N LEU A 138 -3.63 -4.77 -20.08
CA LEU A 138 -3.07 -4.55 -18.75
C LEU A 138 -4.04 -3.81 -17.82
N GLY A 139 -5.18 -3.37 -18.36
CA GLY A 139 -6.19 -2.51 -17.74
C GLY A 139 -5.61 -1.26 -17.09
N GLN A 140 -4.67 -0.60 -17.76
CA GLN A 140 -4.10 0.66 -17.31
C GLN A 140 -4.83 1.87 -17.90
N ASN A 141 -5.31 1.77 -19.14
CA ASN A 141 -5.97 2.88 -19.83
C ASN A 141 -7.22 2.40 -20.55
N SER A 142 -8.14 3.34 -20.78
CA SER A 142 -9.22 3.14 -21.75
C SER A 142 -9.48 4.38 -22.58
N ASP A 143 -9.55 4.21 -23.90
CA ASP A 143 -9.98 5.26 -24.83
C ASP A 143 -11.50 5.32 -24.89
N ILE A 144 -12.04 6.52 -25.08
CA ILE A 144 -13.47 6.75 -25.30
C ILE A 144 -13.64 7.36 -26.68
N PHE A 145 -14.52 6.76 -27.49
CA PHE A 145 -14.86 7.19 -28.83
C PHE A 145 -16.31 7.68 -28.90
N ALA A 146 -16.53 8.71 -29.71
CA ALA A 146 -17.88 9.22 -29.98
C ALA A 146 -18.75 8.16 -30.67
N PRO A 147 -20.08 8.22 -30.51
CA PRO A 147 -20.98 7.21 -31.03
C PRO A 147 -20.89 7.10 -32.56
N ASN A 148 -20.81 5.88 -33.08
CA ASN A 148 -20.77 5.58 -34.52
C ASN A 148 -19.67 6.34 -35.29
N SER A 149 -18.60 6.76 -34.61
CA SER A 149 -17.51 7.54 -35.18
C SER A 149 -16.16 6.87 -34.90
N THR A 150 -15.13 7.23 -35.67
CA THR A 150 -13.73 6.93 -35.36
C THR A 150 -13.07 8.00 -34.48
N THR A 151 -13.81 9.06 -34.12
CA THR A 151 -13.30 10.16 -33.31
C THR A 151 -13.13 9.74 -31.85
N LYS A 152 -11.87 9.64 -31.40
CA LYS A 152 -11.53 9.56 -29.98
C LYS A 152 -11.85 10.90 -29.29
N ILE A 153 -12.68 10.85 -28.26
CA ILE A 153 -13.10 12.02 -27.47
C ILE A 153 -12.35 12.14 -26.14
N GLY A 154 -11.66 11.09 -25.70
CA GLY A 154 -10.68 11.18 -24.62
C GLY A 154 -10.14 9.83 -24.17
N ARG A 155 -9.43 9.84 -23.05
CA ARG A 155 -8.81 8.67 -22.42
C ARG A 155 -8.94 8.77 -20.92
N ILE A 156 -9.25 7.64 -20.29
CA ILE A 156 -9.23 7.47 -18.84
C ILE A 156 -8.03 6.62 -18.43
N ALA A 157 -7.40 6.99 -17.31
CA ALA A 157 -6.21 6.31 -16.77
C ALA A 157 -6.55 5.10 -15.88
N TYR A 158 -7.62 4.37 -16.25
CA TYR A 158 -8.01 3.12 -15.61
C TYR A 158 -8.54 2.15 -16.66
N GLY A 159 -8.25 0.87 -16.51
CA GLY A 159 -8.82 -0.18 -17.35
C GLY A 159 -10.30 -0.45 -17.07
N THR A 160 -11.02 -0.80 -18.13
CA THR A 160 -12.43 -1.20 -18.07
C THR A 160 -12.60 -2.63 -18.59
N ASN A 161 -11.74 -3.58 -18.24
CA ASN A 161 -11.87 -4.97 -18.70
C ASN A 161 -13.13 -5.66 -18.16
N ALA A 162 -13.61 -5.23 -17.00
CA ALA A 162 -14.95 -5.52 -16.51
C ALA A 162 -15.74 -4.21 -16.40
N TYR A 163 -17.00 -4.22 -16.83
CA TYR A 163 -17.82 -3.02 -16.97
C TYR A 163 -19.28 -3.26 -16.58
N ALA A 164 -19.90 -2.29 -15.91
CA ALA A 164 -21.34 -2.25 -15.72
C ALA A 164 -21.87 -0.81 -15.74
N ALA A 165 -22.84 -0.51 -16.61
CA ALA A 165 -23.41 0.83 -16.72
C ALA A 165 -24.13 1.27 -15.42
N LEU A 166 -23.98 2.55 -15.05
CA LEU A 166 -24.59 3.15 -13.86
C LEU A 166 -25.58 4.27 -14.22
N THR A 167 -25.19 5.23 -15.06
CA THR A 167 -26.08 6.22 -15.65
C THR A 167 -25.71 6.41 -17.12
N THR A 168 -26.24 7.45 -17.77
CA THR A 168 -25.87 7.84 -19.15
C THR A 168 -24.36 8.05 -19.32
N ASP A 169 -23.73 8.70 -18.34
CA ASP A 169 -22.32 9.13 -18.41
C ASP A 169 -21.44 8.55 -17.29
N SER A 170 -22.00 7.67 -16.45
CA SER A 170 -21.27 6.99 -15.39
C SER A 170 -21.40 5.48 -15.45
N PHE A 171 -20.37 4.77 -14.98
CA PHE A 171 -20.30 3.32 -14.99
C PHE A 171 -19.40 2.78 -13.89
N PHE A 172 -19.54 1.49 -13.59
CA PHE A 172 -18.56 0.74 -12.84
C PHE A 172 -17.52 0.14 -13.79
N ALA A 173 -16.25 0.22 -13.42
CA ALA A 173 -15.13 -0.34 -14.19
C ALA A 173 -14.10 -1.03 -13.29
N ALA A 174 -13.49 -2.08 -13.79
CA ALA A 174 -12.31 -2.71 -13.21
C ALA A 174 -11.37 -3.17 -14.33
N GLY A 175 -10.06 -2.96 -14.17
CA GLY A 175 -9.03 -3.62 -14.98
C GLY A 175 -8.78 -5.06 -14.51
N PRO A 176 -7.65 -5.71 -14.89
CA PRO A 176 -7.27 -7.04 -14.39
C PRO A 176 -6.79 -7.01 -12.92
N GLN A 177 -7.26 -6.03 -12.15
CA GLN A 177 -6.91 -5.77 -10.77
C GLN A 177 -8.07 -6.21 -9.85
N ARG A 178 -7.88 -6.02 -8.55
CA ARG A 178 -8.89 -6.30 -7.52
C ARG A 178 -9.75 -5.09 -7.18
N THR A 179 -9.51 -3.96 -7.83
CA THR A 179 -10.19 -2.71 -7.53
C THR A 179 -11.24 -2.45 -8.59
N PHE A 180 -12.51 -2.35 -8.17
CA PHE A 180 -13.54 -1.76 -9.02
C PHE A 180 -13.79 -0.32 -8.60
N ARG A 181 -14.17 0.49 -9.58
CA ARG A 181 -14.38 1.92 -9.46
C ARG A 181 -15.75 2.26 -10.00
N ALA A 182 -16.38 3.29 -9.46
CA ALA A 182 -17.48 3.98 -10.11
C ALA A 182 -16.95 5.28 -10.69
N VAL A 183 -17.12 5.49 -11.99
CA VAL A 183 -16.50 6.57 -12.76
C VAL A 183 -17.59 7.38 -13.44
N ASP A 184 -17.43 8.70 -13.49
CA ASP A 184 -18.28 9.64 -14.20
C ASP A 184 -17.47 10.41 -15.24
N THR A 185 -17.91 10.27 -16.48
CA THR A 185 -17.27 10.78 -17.68
C THR A 185 -18.04 11.95 -18.32
N THR A 186 -19.00 12.55 -17.61
CA THR A 186 -19.75 13.73 -18.06
C THR A 186 -18.82 14.83 -18.57
N THR A 187 -17.65 15.00 -17.93
CA THR A 187 -16.57 15.85 -18.43
C THR A 187 -15.34 15.00 -18.73
N ILE A 188 -15.14 14.64 -20.00
CA ILE A 188 -14.05 13.74 -20.43
C ILE A 188 -12.65 14.34 -20.18
N ALA A 189 -12.52 15.67 -20.20
CA ALA A 189 -11.27 16.35 -19.84
C ALA A 189 -10.88 16.17 -18.36
N ARG A 190 -11.85 15.82 -17.50
CA ARG A 190 -11.66 15.68 -16.05
C ARG A 190 -12.63 14.64 -15.49
N VAL A 191 -12.28 13.38 -15.72
CA VAL A 191 -13.09 12.23 -15.31
C VAL A 191 -13.07 12.09 -13.78
N ALA A 192 -14.28 12.05 -13.20
CA ALA A 192 -14.47 11.94 -11.77
C ALA A 192 -14.54 10.47 -11.40
N GLU A 193 -13.69 10.04 -10.48
CA GLU A 193 -13.85 8.78 -9.80
C GLU A 193 -14.63 8.99 -8.51
N LEU A 194 -15.81 8.37 -8.51
CA LEU A 194 -16.88 8.60 -7.56
C LEU A 194 -16.92 7.58 -6.43
N TYR A 195 -16.25 6.45 -6.62
CA TYR A 195 -16.11 5.38 -5.64
C TYR A 195 -14.98 4.46 -6.09
N ALA A 196 -14.26 3.88 -5.14
CA ALA A 196 -13.38 2.75 -5.40
C ALA A 196 -13.36 1.79 -4.23
N GLN A 197 -13.27 0.51 -4.55
CA GLN A 197 -13.09 -0.52 -3.54
C GLN A 197 -12.17 -1.61 -4.09
N GLN A 198 -11.15 -1.91 -3.29
CA GLN A 198 -10.29 -3.05 -3.50
C GLN A 198 -10.84 -4.28 -2.78
N LEU A 199 -11.05 -5.35 -3.54
CA LEU A 199 -11.46 -6.65 -3.02
C LEU A 199 -10.28 -7.33 -2.31
N GLN A 200 -10.55 -7.92 -1.17
CA GLN A 200 -9.57 -8.70 -0.41
C GLN A 200 -9.23 -9.98 -1.18
N ALA A 201 -7.94 -10.22 -1.39
CA ALA A 201 -7.48 -11.43 -2.03
C ALA A 201 -7.71 -12.62 -1.09
N VAL A 202 -8.04 -13.75 -1.67
CA VAL A 202 -8.10 -15.03 -0.99
C VAL A 202 -7.06 -15.96 -1.59
N GLY A 203 -6.72 -17.06 -0.91
CA GLY A 203 -5.82 -18.06 -1.50
C GLY A 203 -6.35 -18.56 -2.85
N GLY A 204 -5.46 -18.94 -3.78
CA GLY A 204 -5.82 -19.35 -5.14
C GLY A 204 -5.01 -18.65 -6.23
N THR A 205 -5.21 -19.02 -7.49
CA THR A 205 -4.39 -18.57 -8.63
C THR A 205 -4.97 -17.37 -9.38
N SER A 206 -6.24 -16.99 -9.14
CA SER A 206 -6.94 -15.92 -9.85
C SER A 206 -7.68 -14.99 -8.88
N ASN A 207 -7.03 -13.90 -8.48
CA ASN A 207 -7.65 -12.85 -7.66
C ASN A 207 -7.85 -11.57 -8.49
N ARG A 208 -8.74 -11.61 -9.48
CA ARG A 208 -9.00 -10.50 -10.42
C ARG A 208 -10.48 -10.36 -10.71
N ILE A 209 -10.95 -9.13 -10.87
CA ILE A 209 -12.33 -8.87 -11.31
C ILE A 209 -12.41 -9.12 -12.82
N PHE A 210 -13.26 -10.04 -13.24
CA PHE A 210 -13.39 -10.41 -14.66
C PHE A 210 -14.76 -10.06 -15.24
N ALA A 211 -15.78 -9.89 -14.40
CA ALA A 211 -17.10 -9.47 -14.85
C ALA A 211 -17.84 -8.68 -13.79
N MET A 212 -18.65 -7.74 -14.26
CA MET A 212 -19.59 -6.99 -13.43
C MET A 212 -20.93 -6.91 -14.14
N THR A 213 -22.01 -6.93 -13.37
CA THR A 213 -23.33 -6.68 -13.93
C THR A 213 -24.21 -5.99 -12.91
N ARG A 214 -25.11 -5.14 -13.38
CA ARG A 214 -26.06 -4.43 -12.55
C ARG A 214 -27.47 -4.96 -12.80
N SER A 215 -28.20 -5.22 -11.72
CA SER A 215 -29.63 -5.50 -11.75
C SER A 215 -30.34 -4.57 -10.78
N GLY A 216 -31.06 -3.58 -11.32
CA GLY A 216 -31.74 -2.56 -10.52
C GLY A 216 -30.77 -1.82 -9.59
N ASN A 217 -30.93 -2.01 -8.28
CA ASN A 217 -30.10 -1.40 -7.25
C ASN A 217 -28.93 -2.28 -6.79
N THR A 218 -28.71 -3.44 -7.41
CA THR A 218 -27.66 -4.38 -7.04
C THR A 218 -26.57 -4.39 -8.10
N LEU A 219 -25.32 -4.19 -7.70
CA LEU A 219 -24.15 -4.51 -8.51
C LEU A 219 -23.62 -5.88 -8.08
N LEU A 220 -23.41 -6.76 -9.05
CA LEU A 220 -22.76 -8.06 -8.87
C LEU A 220 -21.35 -7.96 -9.48
N VAL A 221 -20.35 -8.38 -8.71
CA VAL A 221 -18.93 -8.32 -9.10
C VAL A 221 -18.34 -9.72 -8.97
N ALA A 222 -17.95 -10.33 -10.08
CA ALA A 222 -17.34 -11.66 -10.14
C ALA A 222 -15.82 -11.54 -10.23
N ALA A 223 -15.11 -12.16 -9.28
CA ALA A 223 -13.72 -11.81 -9.02
C ALA A 223 -12.80 -13.02 -8.76
N GLY A 224 -12.82 -13.97 -9.68
CA GLY A 224 -12.03 -15.19 -9.63
C GLY A 224 -12.27 -15.99 -8.35
N ASP A 225 -11.18 -16.39 -7.70
CA ASP A 225 -11.17 -17.11 -6.43
C ASP A 225 -11.77 -16.28 -5.29
N MET A 226 -11.80 -14.94 -5.38
CA MET A 226 -12.47 -14.08 -4.40
C MET A 226 -14.00 -14.26 -4.42
N GLY A 227 -14.54 -14.91 -5.46
CA GLY A 227 -15.95 -15.25 -5.56
C GLY A 227 -16.82 -14.14 -6.13
N LEU A 228 -18.10 -14.18 -5.77
CA LEU A 228 -19.13 -13.24 -6.23
C LEU A 228 -19.51 -12.30 -5.10
N PHE A 229 -19.32 -11.00 -5.32
CA PHE A 229 -19.73 -9.95 -4.40
C PHE A 229 -21.03 -9.31 -4.87
N SER A 230 -21.86 -8.91 -3.90
CA SER A 230 -23.09 -8.18 -4.14
C SER A 230 -23.05 -6.85 -3.39
N TYR A 231 -23.28 -5.76 -4.10
CA TYR A 231 -23.27 -4.41 -3.59
C TYR A 231 -24.61 -3.74 -3.80
N GLU A 232 -25.09 -3.03 -2.78
CA GLU A 232 -26.23 -2.15 -2.90
C GLU A 232 -25.79 -0.77 -3.43
N ILE A 233 -26.23 -0.43 -4.63
CA ILE A 233 -25.88 0.83 -5.31
C ILE A 233 -26.50 2.04 -4.61
N ALA A 234 -27.66 1.90 -3.94
CA ALA A 234 -28.25 2.99 -3.16
C ALA A 234 -27.40 3.36 -1.93
N GLY A 235 -26.64 2.43 -1.37
CA GLY A 235 -25.60 2.75 -0.37
C GLY A 235 -24.46 3.60 -0.95
N LEU A 236 -24.39 3.70 -2.28
CA LEU A 236 -23.50 4.56 -3.07
C LEU A 236 -24.29 5.71 -3.75
N ALA A 237 -25.52 6.01 -3.31
CA ALA A 237 -26.38 7.00 -3.96
C ALA A 237 -25.80 8.42 -3.85
N PRO A 238 -26.05 9.27 -4.86
CA PRO A 238 -25.76 10.70 -4.76
C PRO A 238 -26.45 11.35 -3.53
N PRO A 239 -25.76 12.24 -2.79
CA PRO A 239 -24.37 12.64 -3.00
C PRO A 239 -23.40 11.54 -2.60
N ARG A 240 -22.47 11.20 -3.50
CA ARG A 240 -21.52 10.13 -3.23
C ARG A 240 -20.53 10.63 -2.18
N PRO A 241 -20.19 9.83 -1.16
CA PRO A 241 -19.40 10.35 -0.06
C PRO A 241 -17.95 10.64 -0.47
N LEU A 242 -17.46 10.13 -1.61
CA LEU A 242 -16.10 10.32 -2.12
C LEU A 242 -16.16 10.83 -3.58
N VAL A 243 -15.29 11.76 -3.91
CA VAL A 243 -14.93 12.11 -5.28
C VAL A 243 -13.43 12.26 -5.40
N SER A 244 -12.86 11.83 -6.52
CA SER A 244 -11.44 11.99 -6.84
C SER A 244 -11.24 12.27 -8.32
N TYR A 245 -10.15 12.97 -8.64
CA TYR A 245 -9.79 13.35 -10.00
C TYR A 245 -8.34 13.00 -10.27
N SER A 246 -8.10 12.27 -11.37
CA SER A 246 -6.76 11.88 -11.81
C SER A 246 -6.13 12.98 -12.66
N GLU A 247 -5.72 14.07 -12.03
CA GLU A 247 -5.19 15.28 -12.68
C GLU A 247 -3.70 15.55 -12.37
N GLY A 248 -2.96 14.48 -12.04
CA GLY A 248 -1.53 14.54 -11.70
C GLY A 248 -1.29 14.78 -10.22
N ALA A 249 -0.15 14.30 -9.71
CA ALA A 249 0.16 14.29 -8.28
C ALA A 249 -0.01 15.66 -7.61
N LYS A 250 -0.74 15.70 -6.48
CA LYS A 250 -0.84 16.86 -5.60
C LYS A 250 -0.04 16.56 -4.32
N GLY A 251 0.82 17.49 -3.91
CA GLY A 251 1.68 17.34 -2.74
C GLY A 251 1.04 17.78 -1.43
N SER A 252 0.11 18.73 -1.49
CA SER A 252 -0.57 19.25 -0.28
C SER A 252 -1.95 19.81 -0.60
N ALA A 253 -2.84 19.81 0.41
CA ALA A 253 -4.21 20.30 0.30
C ALA A 253 -4.62 21.09 1.55
N LEU A 254 -5.40 22.15 1.37
CA LEU A 254 -5.98 22.97 2.43
C LEU A 254 -7.44 23.33 2.12
N THR A 255 -8.19 23.74 3.15
CA THR A 255 -9.58 24.21 3.02
C THR A 255 -9.79 25.56 3.68
N ILE A 256 -10.62 26.39 3.05
CA ILE A 256 -11.20 27.61 3.64
C ILE A 256 -12.70 27.62 3.28
N GLY A 257 -13.56 27.41 4.27
CA GLY A 257 -15.01 27.27 4.02
C GLY A 257 -15.31 26.16 3.00
N ASP A 258 -16.04 26.49 1.93
CA ASP A 258 -16.37 25.57 0.83
C ASP A 258 -15.38 25.67 -0.34
N ARG A 259 -14.12 26.08 -0.07
CA ARG A 259 -13.02 26.10 -1.06
C ARG A 259 -11.93 25.10 -0.66
N ALA A 260 -11.46 24.34 -1.65
CA ALA A 260 -10.31 23.46 -1.56
C ALA A 260 -9.14 24.05 -2.34
N PHE A 261 -7.94 23.98 -1.77
CA PHE A 261 -6.71 24.43 -2.40
C PHE A 261 -5.75 23.26 -2.51
N TYR A 262 -5.22 23.02 -3.70
CA TYR A 262 -4.27 21.94 -3.97
C TYR A 262 -2.99 22.53 -4.53
N ALA A 263 -1.85 22.02 -4.08
CA ALA A 263 -0.54 22.41 -4.59
C ALA A 263 0.17 21.24 -5.26
N ASP A 264 0.83 21.54 -6.37
CA ASP A 264 1.73 20.66 -7.11
C ASP A 264 3.04 21.39 -7.45
N SER A 265 3.87 20.82 -8.33
CA SER A 265 5.14 21.44 -8.71
C SER A 265 4.98 22.74 -9.51
N ALA A 266 3.83 22.96 -10.17
CA ALA A 266 3.56 24.10 -11.04
C ALA A 266 2.91 25.28 -10.31
N GLY A 267 2.12 25.03 -9.27
CA GLY A 267 1.50 26.11 -8.51
C GLY A 267 0.40 25.65 -7.57
N ILE A 268 -0.55 26.56 -7.32
CA ILE A 268 -1.71 26.33 -6.46
C ILE A 268 -2.98 26.44 -7.31
N ALA A 269 -3.89 25.47 -7.15
CA ALA A 269 -5.20 25.45 -7.77
C ALA A 269 -6.30 25.54 -6.70
N GLU A 270 -7.31 26.37 -6.96
CA GLU A 270 -8.51 26.52 -6.14
C GLU A 270 -9.70 25.81 -6.80
N ALA A 271 -10.45 25.05 -6.02
CA ALA A 271 -11.70 24.43 -6.41
C ALA A 271 -12.82 24.74 -5.41
N ALA A 272 -14.05 24.90 -5.91
CA ALA A 272 -15.26 24.94 -5.10
C ALA A 272 -15.66 23.53 -4.67
N ILE A 273 -16.00 23.35 -3.40
CA ILE A 273 -16.58 22.11 -2.88
C ILE A 273 -18.09 22.20 -3.02
N ILE A 274 -18.66 21.44 -3.96
CA ILE A 274 -20.11 21.38 -4.15
C ILE A 274 -20.65 20.28 -3.25
N ARG A 275 -21.22 20.68 -2.11
CA ARG A 275 -21.71 19.74 -1.09
C ARG A 275 -22.92 18.91 -1.55
N SER A 276 -23.74 19.46 -2.43
CA SER A 276 -24.80 18.73 -3.12
C SER A 276 -24.21 17.82 -4.20
N GLY A 277 -23.78 16.63 -3.81
CA GLY A 277 -23.22 15.63 -4.72
C GLY A 277 -21.83 15.15 -4.32
N ILE A 278 -21.10 16.00 -3.58
CA ILE A 278 -19.65 15.98 -3.38
C ILE A 278 -18.93 15.96 -4.73
N SER A 279 -18.60 17.15 -5.22
CA SER A 279 -17.75 17.35 -6.39
C SER A 279 -16.81 18.54 -6.19
N LEU A 280 -15.74 18.59 -6.98
CA LEU A 280 -14.81 19.72 -7.00
C LEU A 280 -14.96 20.45 -8.35
N SER A 281 -15.34 21.72 -8.33
CA SER A 281 -15.37 22.56 -9.53
C SER A 281 -14.16 23.49 -9.55
N PRO A 282 -13.32 23.48 -10.60
CA PRO A 282 -12.22 24.43 -10.72
C PRO A 282 -12.72 25.88 -10.63
N VAL A 283 -11.97 26.74 -9.95
CA VAL A 283 -12.25 28.17 -9.83
C VAL A 283 -11.16 28.98 -10.52
N ARG A 284 -9.91 28.77 -10.12
CA ARG A 284 -8.73 29.45 -10.65
C ARG A 284 -7.46 28.72 -10.23
N SER A 285 -6.33 29.10 -10.82
CA SER A 285 -5.00 28.67 -10.40
C SER A 285 -4.00 29.80 -10.58
N TRP A 286 -2.88 29.72 -9.87
CA TRP A 286 -1.78 30.65 -10.05
C TRP A 286 -0.44 29.95 -9.87
N THR A 287 0.54 30.43 -10.63
CA THR A 287 1.87 29.84 -10.70
C THR A 287 2.70 30.28 -9.50
N THR A 288 3.31 29.33 -8.83
CA THR A 288 4.33 29.56 -7.82
C THR A 288 5.24 28.33 -7.85
N PRO A 289 6.58 28.47 -7.86
CA PRO A 289 7.45 27.30 -8.03
C PRO A 289 7.39 26.35 -6.83
N SER A 290 6.95 25.11 -7.06
CA SER A 290 6.97 24.00 -6.08
C SER A 290 6.46 24.35 -4.66
N PRO A 291 5.24 24.91 -4.54
CA PRO A 291 4.65 25.25 -3.24
C PRO A 291 4.33 23.98 -2.44
N THR A 292 4.53 24.07 -1.13
CA THR A 292 3.91 23.18 -0.15
C THR A 292 2.97 24.00 0.72
N LEU A 293 1.70 23.64 0.73
CA LEU A 293 0.69 24.22 1.60
C LEU A 293 0.79 23.60 2.99
N HIS A 294 0.85 24.44 4.03
CA HIS A 294 1.04 23.99 5.39
C HIS A 294 -0.17 24.26 6.30
N ASP A 295 -0.80 25.43 6.15
CA ASP A 295 -1.79 25.90 7.11
C ASP A 295 -2.69 27.01 6.54
N THR A 296 -3.82 27.30 7.19
CA THR A 296 -4.78 28.34 6.76
C THR A 296 -5.23 29.27 7.86
N THR A 297 -5.59 30.50 7.51
CA THR A 297 -6.50 31.32 8.33
C THR A 297 -7.90 31.28 7.71
N ALA A 298 -8.82 32.11 8.21
CA ALA A 298 -10.14 32.25 7.59
C ALA A 298 -10.07 32.78 6.14
N THR A 299 -8.97 33.43 5.74
CA THR A 299 -8.86 34.18 4.48
C THR A 299 -7.51 34.05 3.79
N SER A 300 -6.59 33.26 4.33
CA SER A 300 -5.23 33.17 3.82
C SER A 300 -4.65 31.75 3.86
N LEU A 301 -3.72 31.49 2.96
CA LEU A 301 -2.96 30.24 2.86
C LEU A 301 -1.52 30.49 3.28
N LEU A 302 -0.99 29.67 4.18
CA LEU A 302 0.43 29.56 4.46
C LEU A 302 1.04 28.50 3.54
N ALA A 303 2.01 28.91 2.73
CA ALA A 303 2.77 28.04 1.85
C ALA A 303 4.27 28.22 2.07
N SER A 304 5.07 27.24 1.65
CA SER A 304 6.52 27.40 1.50
C SER A 304 7.01 26.94 0.14
N SER A 305 8.13 27.50 -0.30
CA SER A 305 8.91 27.05 -1.45
C SER A 305 10.36 26.94 -0.99
N THR A 306 10.85 25.73 -0.74
CA THR A 306 12.15 25.47 -0.09
C THR A 306 12.24 26.11 1.31
N ALA A 307 13.11 27.10 1.53
CA ALA A 307 13.29 27.79 2.80
C ALA A 307 12.37 29.02 2.99
N GLU A 308 11.74 29.50 1.91
CA GLU A 308 10.88 30.68 1.97
C GLU A 308 9.46 30.29 2.38
N VAL A 309 8.88 31.00 3.36
CA VAL A 309 7.46 30.93 3.72
C VAL A 309 6.71 32.15 3.18
N ARG A 310 5.50 31.95 2.68
CA ARG A 310 4.62 32.98 2.15
C ARG A 310 3.20 32.84 2.69
N ILE A 311 2.55 33.97 2.99
CA ILE A 311 1.11 34.02 3.25
C ILE A 311 0.43 34.67 2.04
N TRP A 312 -0.53 33.95 1.47
CA TRP A 312 -1.37 34.41 0.37
C TRP A 312 -2.74 34.80 0.89
N SER A 313 -3.19 36.03 0.66
CA SER A 313 -4.60 36.39 0.77
C SER A 313 -5.37 35.85 -0.45
N VAL A 314 -6.52 35.23 -0.21
CA VAL A 314 -7.36 34.64 -1.27
C VAL A 314 -8.74 35.31 -1.41
N GLU A 315 -8.98 36.42 -0.72
CA GLU A 315 -10.26 37.15 -0.74
C GLU A 315 -10.51 37.92 -2.05
N GLY A 316 -9.45 38.43 -2.70
CA GLY A 316 -9.55 39.13 -3.99
C GLY A 316 -9.69 38.17 -5.17
N GLN A 317 -9.97 38.69 -6.38
CA GLN A 317 -10.00 37.90 -7.63
C GLN A 317 -8.62 37.35 -8.02
N THR A 318 -7.55 38.05 -7.63
CA THR A 318 -6.16 37.61 -7.78
C THR A 318 -5.56 37.42 -6.40
N PRO A 319 -5.04 36.22 -6.05
CA PRO A 319 -4.34 36.01 -4.80
C PRO A 319 -3.12 36.93 -4.68
N THR A 320 -2.92 37.52 -3.50
CA THR A 320 -1.81 38.44 -3.23
C THR A 320 -1.00 37.98 -2.04
N THR A 321 0.33 38.14 -2.12
CA THR A 321 1.22 37.86 -0.99
C THR A 321 1.12 38.98 0.04
N THR A 322 0.78 38.65 1.28
CA THR A 322 0.70 39.60 2.40
C THR A 322 1.89 39.52 3.34
N PHE A 323 2.63 38.40 3.31
CA PHE A 323 3.81 38.18 4.13
C PHE A 323 4.77 37.22 3.45
N THR A 324 6.07 37.48 3.60
CA THR A 324 7.16 36.58 3.19
C THR A 324 8.26 36.61 4.26
N ALA A 325 8.84 35.44 4.55
CA ALA A 325 10.08 35.34 5.32
C ALA A 325 10.94 34.19 4.81
N THR A 326 12.26 34.32 4.92
CA THR A 326 13.22 33.28 4.53
C THR A 326 13.78 32.60 5.77
N MET A 327 13.49 31.31 5.94
CA MET A 327 14.04 30.49 7.02
C MET A 327 15.49 30.09 6.72
N PRO A 328 16.29 29.72 7.73
CA PRO A 328 17.70 29.34 7.53
C PRO A 328 17.90 27.99 6.83
N ALA A 329 16.85 27.16 6.73
CA ALA A 329 16.86 25.89 6.02
C ALA A 329 15.48 25.60 5.40
N ASN A 330 15.40 24.55 4.58
CA ASN A 330 14.15 24.13 3.94
C ASN A 330 13.06 23.84 4.98
N VAL A 331 11.85 24.32 4.71
CA VAL A 331 10.68 24.15 5.57
C VAL A 331 10.11 22.75 5.38
N ARG A 332 9.99 21.99 6.47
CA ARG A 332 9.35 20.67 6.50
C ARG A 332 7.85 20.80 6.77
N SER A 333 7.48 21.65 7.74
CA SER A 333 6.09 21.97 8.08
C SER A 333 6.02 23.36 8.72
N ALA A 334 4.94 24.10 8.53
CA ALA A 334 4.74 25.40 9.16
C ALA A 334 3.32 25.60 9.70
N VAL A 335 3.13 26.47 10.70
CA VAL A 335 1.82 26.90 11.17
C VAL A 335 1.77 28.42 11.31
N VAL A 336 0.60 29.02 11.10
CA VAL A 336 0.37 30.47 11.22
C VAL A 336 -0.58 30.77 12.39
N THR A 337 -0.12 31.65 13.28
CA THR A 337 -0.92 32.24 14.36
C THR A 337 -1.27 33.69 14.02
N SER A 338 -2.01 34.37 14.89
CA SER A 338 -2.34 35.79 14.68
C SER A 338 -1.13 36.73 14.68
N ASN A 339 0.02 36.30 15.22
CA ASN A 339 1.19 37.17 15.39
C ASN A 339 2.47 36.65 14.73
N ALA A 340 2.55 35.36 14.39
CA ALA A 340 3.77 34.75 13.87
C ALA A 340 3.51 33.49 13.02
N VAL A 341 4.46 33.20 12.15
CA VAL A 341 4.64 31.89 11.52
C VAL A 341 5.67 31.09 12.32
N PHE A 342 5.35 29.86 12.66
CA PHE A 342 6.28 28.89 13.22
C PHE A 342 6.60 27.84 12.17
N ALA A 343 7.88 27.62 11.86
CA ALA A 343 8.33 26.65 10.87
C ALA A 343 9.25 25.61 11.52
N ASN A 344 8.92 24.33 11.33
CA ASN A 344 9.82 23.21 11.55
C ASN A 344 10.62 22.96 10.27
N LEU A 345 11.94 22.91 10.39
CA LEU A 345 12.84 22.80 9.25
C LEU A 345 13.32 21.35 9.04
N VAL A 346 14.00 21.09 7.93
CA VAL A 346 14.50 19.75 7.60
C VAL A 346 15.50 19.19 8.62
N ASP A 347 16.20 20.07 9.34
CA ASP A 347 17.14 19.75 10.43
C ASP A 347 16.45 19.55 11.80
N ASN A 348 15.12 19.57 11.85
CA ASN A 348 14.28 19.47 13.05
C ASN A 348 14.42 20.64 14.04
N SER A 349 14.98 21.77 13.60
CA SER A 349 14.91 23.03 14.34
C SER A 349 13.57 23.74 14.09
N VAL A 350 13.10 24.52 15.07
CA VAL A 350 11.92 25.38 14.93
C VAL A 350 12.31 26.84 14.94
N TRP A 351 11.74 27.58 14.00
CA TRP A 351 11.96 29.02 13.82
C TRP A 351 10.65 29.78 13.82
N ARG A 352 10.68 30.97 14.39
CA ARG A 352 9.55 31.89 14.50
C ARG A 352 9.82 33.14 13.66
N ALA A 353 8.94 33.46 12.73
CA ALA A 353 8.93 34.70 11.98
C ALA A 353 7.71 35.55 12.39
N ALA A 354 7.95 36.74 12.95
CA ALA A 354 6.88 37.62 13.40
C ALA A 354 6.18 38.28 12.20
N LEU A 355 4.84 38.31 12.21
CA LEU A 355 4.05 38.93 11.14
C LEU A 355 4.21 40.46 11.09
N ALA A 356 4.60 41.07 12.22
CA ALA A 356 4.97 42.49 12.28
C ALA A 356 6.28 42.81 11.54
N GLY A 357 7.00 41.79 11.06
CA GLY A 357 8.31 41.92 10.41
C GLY A 357 9.48 41.62 11.36
N GLY A 358 10.69 41.63 10.80
CA GLY A 358 11.94 41.26 11.48
C GLY A 358 12.53 39.94 10.98
N ALA A 359 13.77 39.66 11.39
CA ALA A 359 14.44 38.41 11.05
C ALA A 359 13.81 37.22 11.80
N PRO A 360 13.67 36.05 11.17
CA PRO A 360 13.27 34.83 11.89
C PRO A 360 14.21 34.53 13.05
N THR A 361 13.64 34.04 14.14
CA THR A 361 14.36 33.72 15.39
C THR A 361 14.18 32.25 15.72
N GLN A 362 15.23 31.57 16.17
CA GLN A 362 15.15 30.17 16.58
C GLN A 362 14.34 30.07 17.88
N VAL A 363 13.47 29.06 17.96
CA VAL A 363 12.73 28.72 19.18
C VAL A 363 13.45 27.56 19.86
N ASP A 364 13.81 27.74 21.12
CA ASP A 364 14.34 26.65 21.93
C ASP A 364 13.20 25.73 22.40
N ALA A 365 13.06 24.60 21.71
CA ALA A 365 12.11 23.56 22.08
C ALA A 365 12.70 22.52 23.06
N GLY A 366 13.97 22.68 23.49
CA GLY A 366 14.68 21.76 24.37
C GLY A 366 15.03 20.38 23.79
N ALA A 367 14.55 20.06 22.58
CA ALA A 367 14.84 18.84 21.84
C ALA A 367 14.45 19.03 20.35
N PRO A 368 14.98 18.20 19.42
CA PRO A 368 14.58 18.23 18.02
C PRO A 368 13.06 18.04 17.84
N VAL A 369 12.45 18.88 17.01
CA VAL A 369 11.01 18.89 16.78
C VAL A 369 10.66 18.03 15.56
N HIS A 370 9.84 17.01 15.80
CA HIS A 370 9.36 16.10 14.78
C HIS A 370 8.15 16.67 14.02
N ALA A 371 7.18 17.20 14.76
CA ALA A 371 5.93 17.71 14.20
C ALA A 371 5.43 18.93 14.98
N ILE A 372 4.68 19.78 14.28
CA ILE A 372 4.04 20.96 14.85
C ILE A 372 2.57 20.98 14.48
N ALA A 373 1.73 21.49 15.37
CA ALA A 373 0.32 21.78 15.08
C ALA A 373 -0.12 23.03 15.83
N ARG A 374 -1.25 23.58 15.39
CA ARG A 374 -1.89 24.71 16.06
C ARG A 374 -3.38 24.50 16.24
N SER A 375 -3.96 25.27 17.16
CA SER A 375 -5.38 25.48 17.28
C SER A 375 -5.62 26.92 17.69
N SER A 376 -6.22 27.70 16.78
CA SER A 376 -6.30 29.16 16.91
C SER A 376 -4.91 29.78 17.11
N ALA A 377 -4.66 30.43 18.26
CA ALA A 377 -3.36 31.00 18.60
C ALA A 377 -2.43 30.01 19.33
N ASN A 378 -2.92 28.87 19.81
CA ASN A 378 -2.12 27.91 20.56
C ASN A 378 -1.27 27.06 19.62
N VAL A 379 -0.05 26.73 20.03
CA VAL A 379 0.89 25.93 19.25
C VAL A 379 1.40 24.78 20.11
N ILE A 380 1.57 23.61 19.50
CA ILE A 380 2.18 22.44 20.14
C ILE A 380 3.33 21.91 19.29
N PHE A 381 4.44 21.59 19.96
CA PHE A 381 5.59 20.93 19.35
C PHE A 381 5.69 19.50 19.87
N ALA A 382 5.75 18.53 18.97
CA ALA A 382 6.11 17.16 19.29
C ALA A 382 7.61 16.99 19.10
N THR A 383 8.34 16.78 20.19
CA THR A 383 9.78 16.48 20.16
C THR A 383 10.03 15.01 20.45
N ILE A 384 11.14 14.49 19.95
CA ILE A 384 11.64 13.16 20.29
C ILE A 384 12.89 13.33 21.16
N THR A 385 12.90 12.75 22.36
CA THR A 385 14.06 12.80 23.26
C THR A 385 15.10 11.74 22.88
N ASP A 386 16.31 11.82 23.45
CA ASP A 386 17.35 10.80 23.22
C ASP A 386 16.97 9.43 23.80
N ASP A 387 16.22 9.41 24.90
CA ASP A 387 15.59 8.19 25.46
C ASP A 387 14.39 7.71 24.62
N ALA A 388 14.07 8.46 23.55
CA ALA A 388 13.07 8.19 22.54
C ALA A 388 11.66 7.97 23.08
N ASN A 389 11.32 8.89 23.95
CA ASN A 389 9.97 9.25 24.28
C ASN A 389 9.57 10.46 23.43
N THR A 390 8.27 10.56 23.20
CA THR A 390 7.69 11.75 22.59
C THR A 390 7.31 12.69 23.71
N VAL A 391 7.72 13.93 23.56
CA VAL A 391 7.35 14.98 24.51
C VAL A 391 6.61 16.06 23.75
N LEU A 392 5.35 16.28 24.13
CA LEU A 392 4.53 17.35 23.61
C LEU A 392 4.75 18.61 24.46
N ARG A 393 5.14 19.70 23.82
CA ARG A 393 5.32 21.03 24.43
C ARG A 393 4.25 21.96 23.92
N TYR A 394 3.28 22.26 24.77
CA TYR A 394 2.14 23.13 24.46
C TYR A 394 2.40 24.56 24.94
N TYR A 395 2.31 25.51 24.01
CA TYR A 395 2.44 26.94 24.24
C TYR A 395 1.10 27.63 24.03
N ALA A 396 0.52 28.11 25.13
CA ALA A 396 -0.70 28.89 25.09
C ALA A 396 -0.45 30.22 24.35
N ASN A 397 -1.38 30.65 23.51
CA ASN A 397 -1.30 31.87 22.70
C ASN A 397 -0.04 31.96 21.79
N GLY A 398 0.67 30.85 21.59
CA GLY A 398 1.91 30.82 20.81
C GLY A 398 3.06 31.58 21.46
N ASP A 399 2.99 31.85 22.76
CA ASP A 399 4.09 32.50 23.49
C ASP A 399 5.17 31.47 23.82
N THR A 400 6.18 31.40 22.95
CA THR A 400 7.34 30.52 23.14
C THR A 400 8.40 31.08 24.08
N THR A 401 8.15 32.24 24.70
CA THR A 401 9.01 32.79 25.77
C THR A 401 8.55 32.30 27.15
N ALA A 402 7.29 31.90 27.28
CA ALA A 402 6.75 31.26 28.46
C ALA A 402 7.14 29.77 28.53
N SER A 403 7.19 29.21 29.74
CA SER A 403 7.41 27.77 29.92
C SER A 403 6.24 26.96 29.34
N PRO A 404 6.48 25.95 28.48
CA PRO A 404 5.42 25.13 27.93
C PRO A 404 4.81 24.22 28.98
N ARG A 405 3.56 23.81 28.73
CA ARG A 405 2.99 22.63 29.38
C ARG A 405 3.54 21.38 28.68
N VAL A 406 4.06 20.46 29.46
CA VAL A 406 4.78 19.29 28.96
C VAL A 406 3.97 18.02 29.19
N PHE A 407 3.80 17.20 28.15
CA PHE A 407 3.17 15.88 28.23
C PHE A 407 4.14 14.84 27.72
N ASN A 408 4.52 13.90 28.59
CA ASN A 408 5.41 12.81 28.24
C ASN A 408 4.58 11.63 27.72
N LEU A 409 4.97 11.15 26.56
CA LEU A 409 4.36 10.01 25.92
C LEU A 409 5.43 8.97 25.68
N ASP A 410 5.08 7.80 26.15
CA ASP A 410 5.76 6.56 25.86
C ASP A 410 5.81 6.37 24.34
N GLY A 411 6.98 6.62 23.78
CA GLY A 411 7.27 6.24 22.41
C GLY A 411 7.68 7.25 21.39
N VAL A 412 8.23 6.79 20.27
CA VAL A 412 8.55 7.68 19.14
C VAL A 412 7.30 7.87 18.32
N ALA A 413 6.92 9.13 18.17
CA ALA A 413 5.83 9.50 17.31
C ALA A 413 6.15 9.18 15.86
N THR A 414 5.18 8.62 15.15
CA THR A 414 5.22 8.51 13.69
C THR A 414 4.04 9.30 13.11
N GLY A 415 4.31 9.99 12.00
CA GLY A 415 3.34 10.88 11.37
C GLY A 415 3.34 12.29 11.97
N GLY A 416 2.15 12.89 12.11
CA GLY A 416 1.97 14.25 12.62
C GLY A 416 1.45 14.31 14.06
N VAL A 417 1.35 15.53 14.59
CA VAL A 417 0.58 15.85 15.80
C VAL A 417 -0.68 16.60 15.37
N ALA A 418 -1.81 16.36 16.03
CA ALA A 418 -3.04 17.14 15.88
C ALA A 418 -3.36 17.90 17.16
N LEU A 419 -3.92 19.10 17.01
CA LEU A 419 -4.30 19.95 18.14
C LEU A 419 -5.69 20.53 17.89
N ASN A 420 -6.58 20.43 18.89
CA ASN A 420 -7.77 21.26 18.97
C ASN A 420 -7.72 22.13 20.26
N SER A 421 -8.82 22.78 20.61
CA SER A 421 -8.84 23.70 21.75
C SER A 421 -8.68 23.02 23.12
N THR A 422 -8.96 21.71 23.23
CA THR A 422 -8.99 20.98 24.50
C THR A 422 -8.08 19.75 24.53
N SER A 423 -7.65 19.25 23.37
CA SER A 423 -6.97 17.98 23.22
C SER A 423 -5.85 18.04 22.19
N ALA A 424 -4.82 17.24 22.43
CA ALA A 424 -3.83 16.88 21.41
C ALA A 424 -3.97 15.40 21.06
N ALA A 425 -3.60 15.03 19.83
CA ALA A 425 -3.52 13.64 19.42
C ALA A 425 -2.22 13.37 18.69
N ILE A 426 -1.63 12.20 18.95
CA ILE A 426 -0.39 11.76 18.34
C ILE A 426 -0.36 10.24 18.30
N PHE A 427 0.28 9.71 17.27
CA PHE A 427 0.43 8.27 17.11
C PHE A 427 1.83 7.83 17.51
N THR A 428 1.88 6.74 18.24
CA THR A 428 3.08 5.94 18.49
C THR A 428 2.73 4.49 18.17
N PHE A 429 3.64 3.53 18.31
CA PHE A 429 3.29 2.11 18.13
C PHE A 429 2.21 1.59 19.11
N ARG A 430 1.88 2.31 20.21
CA ARG A 430 0.73 1.99 21.09
C ARG A 430 -0.59 2.16 20.34
N GLY A 431 -0.56 2.97 19.28
CA GLY A 431 -1.70 3.53 18.61
C GLY A 431 -1.83 5.03 18.86
N LEU A 432 -3.04 5.53 18.63
CA LEU A 432 -3.41 6.94 18.75
C LEU A 432 -3.64 7.30 20.22
N SER A 433 -2.75 8.11 20.76
CA SER A 433 -2.91 8.73 22.08
C SER A 433 -3.64 10.06 21.94
N VAL A 434 -4.70 10.25 22.74
CA VAL A 434 -5.44 11.50 22.91
C VAL A 434 -5.12 12.04 24.31
N ILE A 435 -4.65 13.28 24.35
CA ILE A 435 -4.20 13.96 25.57
C ILE A 435 -5.17 15.08 25.86
N ASP A 436 -5.78 15.06 27.04
CA ASP A 436 -6.57 16.20 27.54
C ASP A 436 -5.62 17.30 28.01
N LEU A 437 -5.70 18.46 27.36
CA LEU A 437 -4.77 19.57 27.62
C LEU A 437 -5.01 20.20 28.99
N ALA A 438 -6.18 20.07 29.62
CA ALA A 438 -6.46 20.70 30.91
C ALA A 438 -5.90 19.85 32.06
N SER A 439 -6.26 18.57 32.10
CA SER A 439 -5.91 17.61 33.14
C SER A 439 -4.56 16.90 32.91
N GLY A 440 -4.08 16.84 31.66
CA GLY A 440 -2.92 16.02 31.27
C GLY A 440 -3.20 14.53 31.18
N ALA A 441 -4.45 14.10 31.28
CA ALA A 441 -4.82 12.70 31.11
C ALA A 441 -4.52 12.22 29.69
N VAL A 442 -3.82 11.09 29.58
CA VAL A 442 -3.49 10.43 28.31
C VAL A 442 -4.35 9.19 28.16
N ARG A 443 -4.97 9.03 26.99
CA ARG A 443 -5.78 7.85 26.64
C ARG A 443 -5.40 7.32 25.27
N VAL A 444 -5.13 6.02 25.17
CA VAL A 444 -4.89 5.35 23.88
C VAL A 444 -6.23 4.86 23.31
N LEU A 445 -6.50 5.16 22.04
CA LEU A 445 -7.69 4.66 21.36
C LEU A 445 -7.57 3.14 21.13
N PRO A 446 -8.59 2.33 21.47
CA PRO A 446 -8.52 0.87 21.33
C PRO A 446 -8.21 0.43 19.90
N SER A 447 -7.31 -0.54 19.72
CA SER A 447 -6.95 -1.14 18.43
C SER A 447 -6.58 -0.12 17.34
N SER A 448 -5.98 1.00 17.74
CA SER A 448 -5.65 2.11 16.83
C SER A 448 -4.26 2.02 16.21
N ASN A 449 -3.49 0.96 16.49
CA ASN A 449 -2.16 0.71 15.90
C ASN A 449 -2.22 -0.06 14.56
N ARG A 450 -3.39 -0.15 13.94
CA ARG A 450 -3.63 -0.89 12.68
C ARG A 450 -3.13 -0.14 11.45
N THR A 451 -3.16 1.19 11.50
CA THR A 451 -2.83 2.06 10.38
C THR A 451 -1.79 3.07 10.85
N ILE A 452 -0.62 3.09 10.23
CA ILE A 452 0.39 4.12 10.51
C ILE A 452 -0.09 5.43 9.87
N PRO A 453 -0.27 6.50 10.65
CA PRO A 453 -0.75 7.75 10.12
C PRO A 453 0.36 8.51 9.40
N LYS A 454 0.03 9.02 8.21
CA LYS A 454 0.75 10.11 7.55
C LYS A 454 0.38 11.47 8.14
N GLN A 455 -0.88 11.65 8.53
CA GLN A 455 -1.36 12.91 9.11
C GLN A 455 -2.53 12.65 10.05
N LEU A 456 -2.58 13.45 11.11
CA LEU A 456 -3.68 13.53 12.06
C LEU A 456 -4.32 14.92 11.98
N LEU A 457 -5.64 15.00 12.06
CA LEU A 457 -6.35 16.27 12.11
C LEU A 457 -7.62 16.14 12.96
N PHE A 458 -7.88 17.13 13.81
CA PHE A 458 -9.16 17.23 14.48
C PHE A 458 -10.19 17.96 13.62
N SER A 459 -11.43 17.50 13.68
CA SER A 459 -12.61 18.24 13.25
C SER A 459 -13.69 18.11 14.33
N GLY A 460 -13.77 19.11 15.21
CA GLY A 460 -14.56 18.99 16.44
C GLY A 460 -14.02 17.87 17.34
N THR A 461 -14.86 16.88 17.64
CA THR A 461 -14.51 15.70 18.45
C THR A 461 -14.02 14.51 17.62
N ASP A 462 -14.10 14.60 16.30
CA ASP A 462 -13.60 13.58 15.39
C ASP A 462 -12.09 13.78 15.18
N LEU A 463 -11.33 12.71 15.37
CA LEU A 463 -9.94 12.63 14.97
C LEU A 463 -9.87 11.88 13.64
N LEU A 464 -9.51 12.61 12.59
CA LEU A 464 -9.25 12.04 11.28
C LEU A 464 -7.80 11.57 11.21
N VAL A 465 -7.64 10.40 10.63
CA VAL A 465 -6.37 9.70 10.50
C VAL A 465 -6.19 9.36 9.04
N LEU A 466 -5.31 10.10 8.36
CA LEU A 466 -4.89 9.80 7.01
C LEU A 466 -3.72 8.84 7.10
N GLY A 467 -3.90 7.60 6.64
CA GLY A 467 -2.96 6.54 6.90
C GLY A 467 -2.56 5.74 5.67
N ASP A 468 -1.46 5.01 5.82
CA ASP A 468 -0.93 4.13 4.79
C ASP A 468 -1.55 2.72 4.85
N PRO A 469 -1.68 2.02 3.70
CA PRO A 469 -1.20 2.42 2.37
C PRO A 469 -2.07 3.46 1.64
N SER A 470 -3.37 3.54 1.95
CA SER A 470 -4.32 4.52 1.37
C SER A 470 -5.65 4.48 2.13
N THR A 471 -5.69 4.95 3.38
CA THR A 471 -6.93 4.93 4.18
C THR A 471 -7.22 6.28 4.81
N LEU A 472 -8.52 6.59 4.94
CA LEU A 472 -9.02 7.60 5.86
C LEU A 472 -9.83 6.91 6.96
N ALA A 473 -9.36 7.01 8.20
CA ALA A 473 -10.08 6.57 9.38
C ALA A 473 -10.58 7.77 10.18
N VAL A 474 -11.78 7.64 10.76
CA VAL A 474 -12.43 8.68 11.59
C VAL A 474 -12.74 8.09 12.95
N TRP A 475 -12.12 8.63 13.99
CA TRP A 475 -12.29 8.21 15.37
C TRP A 475 -13.12 9.22 16.13
N ASN A 476 -14.13 8.74 16.86
CA ASN A 476 -14.77 9.56 17.87
C ASN A 476 -13.92 9.53 19.14
N THR A 477 -13.32 10.66 19.48
CA THR A 477 -12.43 10.73 20.65
C THR A 477 -13.19 10.79 21.98
N THR A 478 -14.48 11.12 21.98
CA THR A 478 -15.33 11.07 23.20
C THR A 478 -15.67 9.64 23.59
N ASN A 479 -16.09 8.83 22.62
CA ASN A 479 -16.57 7.45 22.83
C ASN A 479 -15.47 6.39 22.63
N ASN A 480 -14.30 6.79 22.13
CA ASN A 480 -13.18 5.90 21.82
C ASN A 480 -13.50 4.82 20.79
N THR A 481 -14.29 5.19 19.79
CA THR A 481 -14.76 4.26 18.76
C THR A 481 -14.30 4.72 17.38
N LEU A 482 -13.80 3.80 16.57
CA LEU A 482 -13.65 4.01 15.13
C LEU A 482 -15.04 4.14 14.51
N LEU A 483 -15.39 5.33 14.06
CA LEU A 483 -16.68 5.59 13.44
C LEU A 483 -16.70 5.07 12.01
N ARG A 484 -15.62 5.32 11.25
CA ARG A 484 -15.52 5.08 9.81
C ARG A 484 -14.08 4.74 9.43
N GLU A 485 -13.94 3.91 8.41
CA GLU A 485 -12.67 3.61 7.76
C GLU A 485 -12.95 3.41 6.27
N HIS A 486 -12.19 4.10 5.42
CA HIS A 486 -12.42 4.09 3.99
C HIS A 486 -11.10 3.97 3.22
N PRO A 487 -10.97 2.99 2.29
CA PRO A 487 -9.85 2.97 1.36
C PRO A 487 -9.94 4.15 0.39
N LEU A 488 -8.79 4.73 0.06
CA LEU A 488 -8.67 5.85 -0.87
C LEU A 488 -8.21 5.34 -2.25
N PRO A 489 -8.62 5.99 -3.35
CA PRO A 489 -8.28 5.61 -4.73
C PRO A 489 -6.78 5.56 -5.07
N ALA A 490 -6.01 6.40 -4.37
CA ALA A 490 -4.59 6.62 -4.59
C ALA A 490 -3.92 7.00 -3.27
N SER A 491 -2.58 6.88 -3.24
CA SER A 491 -1.81 7.12 -2.02
C SER A 491 -1.94 8.57 -1.56
N PRO A 492 -2.48 8.82 -0.35
CA PRO A 492 -2.66 10.15 0.17
C PRO A 492 -1.31 10.78 0.54
N GLN A 493 -1.21 12.10 0.37
CA GLN A 493 -0.04 12.92 0.72
C GLN A 493 -0.32 13.81 1.94
N ARG A 494 -1.42 14.58 1.89
CA ARG A 494 -1.91 15.45 2.97
C ARG A 494 -3.42 15.63 2.86
N MET A 495 -4.05 15.93 3.98
CA MET A 495 -5.45 16.30 4.07
C MET A 495 -5.66 17.62 4.81
N ASN A 496 -6.81 18.25 4.56
CA ASN A 496 -7.42 19.23 5.43
C ASN A 496 -8.91 18.98 5.51
N VAL A 497 -9.58 19.54 6.50
CA VAL A 497 -11.00 19.30 6.76
C VAL A 497 -11.71 20.62 6.99
N ALA A 498 -12.85 20.78 6.32
CA ALA A 498 -13.81 21.83 6.62
C ALA A 498 -15.24 21.31 6.43
N ASN A 499 -16.16 21.74 7.29
CA ASN A 499 -17.60 21.49 7.13
C ASN A 499 -17.99 20.01 6.89
N GLY A 500 -17.26 19.06 7.48
CA GLY A 500 -17.53 17.62 7.32
C GLY A 500 -16.99 16.99 6.04
N VAL A 501 -16.20 17.73 5.26
CA VAL A 501 -15.51 17.25 4.06
C VAL A 501 -14.00 17.26 4.32
N ALA A 502 -13.34 16.12 4.13
CA ALA A 502 -11.89 16.04 4.07
C ALA A 502 -11.46 16.20 2.61
N VAL A 503 -10.60 17.18 2.34
CA VAL A 503 -9.92 17.32 1.05
C VAL A 503 -8.55 16.66 1.16
N ILE A 504 -8.18 15.87 0.16
CA ILE A 504 -6.97 15.05 0.21
C ILE A 504 -6.19 15.26 -1.07
N ALA A 505 -4.94 15.69 -0.92
CA ALA A 505 -3.93 15.63 -1.98
C ALA A 505 -3.38 14.21 -2.06
N SER A 506 -3.23 13.68 -3.27
CA SER A 506 -2.76 12.31 -3.49
C SER A 506 -1.72 12.22 -4.60
N SER A 507 -1.09 11.06 -4.71
CA SER A 507 -0.15 10.75 -5.79
C SER A 507 -0.78 10.76 -7.20
N ALA A 508 -2.12 10.69 -7.31
CA ALA A 508 -2.83 10.70 -8.59
C ALA A 508 -3.59 12.00 -8.88
N GLY A 509 -3.84 12.83 -7.85
CA GLY A 509 -4.60 14.06 -7.99
C GLY A 509 -5.34 14.50 -6.74
N SER A 510 -6.49 15.14 -6.96
CA SER A 510 -7.30 15.79 -5.92
C SER A 510 -8.45 14.89 -5.48
N MET A 511 -8.76 14.85 -4.18
CA MET A 511 -9.91 14.09 -3.66
C MET A 511 -10.69 14.93 -2.64
N ALA A 512 -11.98 14.68 -2.54
CA ALA A 512 -12.83 15.17 -1.46
C ALA A 512 -13.73 14.05 -0.94
N ILE A 513 -13.86 13.93 0.38
CA ILE A 513 -14.67 12.91 1.04
C ILE A 513 -15.54 13.54 2.13
N ALA A 514 -16.86 13.44 1.99
CA ALA A 514 -17.82 13.77 3.05
C ALA A 514 -17.81 12.68 4.11
N TYR A 515 -16.93 12.82 5.10
CA TYR A 515 -16.71 11.79 6.11
C TYR A 515 -17.77 11.80 7.22
N ASN A 516 -18.51 12.90 7.37
CA ASN A 516 -19.68 12.98 8.24
C ASN A 516 -20.95 12.34 7.62
N GLY A 517 -20.91 12.04 6.32
CA GLY A 517 -21.97 11.32 5.61
C GLY A 517 -21.98 9.82 5.93
N THR A 518 -22.88 9.08 5.28
CA THR A 518 -23.07 7.62 5.42
C THR A 518 -21.90 6.82 4.81
N LEU A 519 -20.68 7.02 5.31
CA LEU A 519 -19.59 6.09 5.05
C LEU A 519 -19.91 4.72 5.67
N PRO A 520 -19.47 3.60 5.06
CA PRO A 520 -19.63 2.27 5.65
C PRO A 520 -19.07 2.25 7.07
N LYS A 521 -19.82 1.66 8.01
CA LYS A 521 -19.24 1.32 9.31
C LYS A 521 -18.13 0.29 9.08
N PRO A 522 -16.98 0.40 9.77
CA PRO A 522 -15.92 -0.59 9.65
C PRO A 522 -16.46 -1.98 10.00
N SER A 523 -15.93 -3.01 9.34
CA SER A 523 -16.00 -4.38 9.84
C SER A 523 -15.47 -4.43 11.27
N ALA A 524 -15.97 -5.36 12.09
CA ALA A 524 -15.52 -5.51 13.49
C ALA A 524 -13.98 -5.45 13.60
N ILE A 525 -13.49 -4.57 14.47
CA ILE A 525 -12.06 -4.30 14.65
C ILE A 525 -11.47 -5.47 15.45
N ASN A 526 -10.85 -6.43 14.77
CA ASN A 526 -10.15 -7.53 15.44
C ASN A 526 -8.66 -7.22 15.55
N GLY A 527 -8.24 -6.87 16.77
CA GLY A 527 -6.85 -6.94 17.23
C GLY A 527 -5.90 -5.82 16.80
N ASN A 528 -4.76 -5.80 17.48
CA ASN A 528 -3.59 -4.98 17.17
C ASN A 528 -2.83 -5.53 15.95
N ARG A 529 -2.07 -4.65 15.27
CA ARG A 529 -1.17 -5.06 14.19
C ARG A 529 0.11 -5.68 14.76
N PHE A 530 0.53 -6.82 14.21
CA PHE A 530 1.77 -7.49 14.58
C PHE A 530 2.57 -7.85 13.32
N TYR A 531 3.83 -7.44 13.29
CA TYR A 531 4.73 -7.79 12.20
C TYR A 531 5.17 -9.25 12.29
N LYS A 532 5.19 -9.92 11.14
CA LYS A 532 5.61 -11.31 11.00
C LYS A 532 7.13 -11.45 10.94
N LYS A 533 7.83 -10.47 10.35
CA LYS A 533 9.30 -10.47 10.22
C LYS A 533 9.85 -9.05 10.17
N ALA A 534 11.13 -8.93 10.49
CA ALA A 534 11.92 -7.74 10.30
C ALA A 534 13.21 -8.09 9.53
N ALA A 535 13.65 -7.19 8.66
CA ALA A 535 14.95 -7.26 8.01
C ALA A 535 15.66 -5.91 8.19
N ALA A 536 16.94 -5.92 8.57
CA ALA A 536 17.74 -4.72 8.72
C ALA A 536 18.96 -4.78 7.80
N ALA A 537 19.22 -3.70 7.07
CA ALA A 537 20.41 -3.57 6.24
C ALA A 537 20.75 -2.10 5.98
N GLY A 538 22.04 -1.76 6.00
CA GLY A 538 22.50 -0.39 5.76
C GLY A 538 22.01 0.57 6.85
N ASP A 539 21.17 1.53 6.45
CA ASP A 539 20.50 2.46 7.38
C ASP A 539 18.99 2.26 7.41
N TYR A 540 18.51 1.08 7.06
CA TYR A 540 17.08 0.79 6.94
C TYR A 540 16.67 -0.43 7.77
N LEU A 541 15.47 -0.33 8.36
CA LEU A 541 14.75 -1.41 9.00
C LEU A 541 13.42 -1.59 8.26
N TYR A 542 13.15 -2.81 7.82
CA TYR A 542 11.95 -3.22 7.12
C TYR A 542 11.12 -4.11 8.02
N LEU A 543 9.85 -3.76 8.24
CA LEU A 543 8.92 -4.52 9.06
C LEU A 543 7.79 -5.05 8.19
N PHE A 544 7.62 -6.37 8.15
CA PHE A 544 6.73 -7.05 7.22
C PHE A 544 5.57 -7.78 7.90
N ASP A 545 4.36 -7.62 7.36
CA ASP A 545 3.18 -8.42 7.66
C ASP A 545 2.32 -8.78 6.42
N ASP A 546 1.48 -7.87 5.95
CA ASP A 546 0.75 -7.90 4.67
C ASP A 546 1.26 -6.80 3.71
N HIS A 547 2.03 -5.84 4.24
CA HIS A 547 2.81 -4.84 3.55
C HIS A 547 4.17 -4.69 4.25
N VAL A 548 5.08 -3.86 3.70
CA VAL A 548 6.40 -3.63 4.31
C VAL A 548 6.57 -2.18 4.70
N ASP A 549 6.67 -1.91 6.00
CA ASP A 549 7.00 -0.58 6.52
C ASP A 549 8.50 -0.37 6.56
N VAL A 550 8.93 0.81 6.10
CA VAL A 550 10.33 1.18 5.96
C VAL A 550 10.68 2.27 6.96
N TYR A 551 11.63 1.97 7.83
CA TYR A 551 12.19 2.88 8.81
C TYR A 551 13.62 3.24 8.45
N TRP A 552 13.95 4.54 8.50
CA TRP A 552 15.32 4.99 8.52
C TRP A 552 15.89 4.81 9.93
N THR A 553 17.11 4.31 10.03
CA THR A 553 17.74 3.92 11.31
C THR A 553 19.20 4.34 11.41
N ALA A 554 19.61 5.40 10.69
CA ALA A 554 21.00 5.88 10.71
C ALA A 554 21.56 6.03 12.13
N LYS A 555 22.86 5.73 12.27
CA LYS A 555 23.54 5.65 13.57
C LYS A 555 23.35 6.93 14.40
N GLY A 556 22.81 6.78 15.60
CA GLY A 556 22.59 7.88 16.55
C GLY A 556 21.22 8.58 16.44
N ALA A 557 20.37 8.21 15.47
CA ALA A 557 19.00 8.71 15.36
C ALA A 557 17.97 7.66 15.84
N ALA A 558 16.82 8.12 16.34
CA ALA A 558 15.68 7.26 16.59
C ALA A 558 15.10 6.76 15.23
N PRO A 559 14.62 5.50 15.14
CA PRO A 559 13.95 5.00 13.94
C PRO A 559 12.86 5.96 13.46
N THR A 560 12.93 6.34 12.19
CA THR A 560 11.97 7.26 11.58
C THR A 560 11.24 6.55 10.46
N PHE A 561 9.92 6.44 10.56
CA PHE A 561 9.10 5.92 9.46
C PHE A 561 9.28 6.79 8.22
N ILE A 562 9.59 6.18 7.07
CA ILE A 562 9.76 6.91 5.80
C ILE A 562 8.65 6.58 4.82
N ASN A 563 8.33 5.29 4.69
CA ASN A 563 7.52 4.81 3.58
C ASN A 563 6.88 3.46 3.88
N ASN A 564 5.86 3.12 3.09
CA ASN A 564 5.32 1.78 3.01
C ASN A 564 5.45 1.21 1.59
N ILE A 565 5.76 -0.08 1.51
CA ILE A 565 5.84 -0.82 0.25
C ILE A 565 4.65 -1.80 0.20
N ALA A 566 3.73 -1.55 -0.72
CA ALA A 566 2.65 -2.47 -1.05
C ALA A 566 3.26 -3.67 -1.78
N ALA A 567 3.64 -4.70 -1.02
CA ALA A 567 4.19 -5.96 -1.52
C ALA A 567 3.15 -7.09 -1.35
N PRO A 568 2.04 -7.07 -2.12
CA PRO A 568 0.93 -7.99 -1.92
C PRO A 568 1.35 -9.44 -2.19
N GLY A 569 0.85 -10.35 -1.34
CA GLY A 569 1.15 -11.78 -1.48
C GLY A 569 2.57 -12.16 -1.10
N THR A 570 3.36 -11.23 -0.53
CA THR A 570 4.64 -11.53 0.12
C THR A 570 4.40 -12.50 1.27
N ILE A 571 5.28 -13.49 1.38
CA ILE A 571 5.35 -14.44 2.49
C ILE A 571 6.59 -14.23 3.34
N ASP A 572 7.66 -13.68 2.75
CA ASP A 572 8.91 -13.46 3.45
C ASP A 572 9.73 -12.30 2.83
N ILE A 573 10.59 -11.66 3.63
CA ILE A 573 11.44 -10.54 3.21
C ILE A 573 12.91 -10.73 3.61
N ALA A 574 13.81 -10.13 2.81
CA ALA A 574 15.24 -10.00 3.10
C ALA A 574 15.76 -8.66 2.57
N ALA A 575 16.89 -8.16 3.10
CA ALA A 575 17.39 -6.84 2.73
C ALA A 575 18.90 -6.81 2.49
N LEU A 576 19.30 -5.97 1.54
CA LEU A 576 20.66 -5.43 1.36
C LEU A 576 20.60 -3.91 1.61
N PRO A 577 21.75 -3.22 1.81
CA PRO A 577 21.78 -1.84 2.28
C PRO A 577 20.91 -0.81 1.53
N GLN A 578 20.56 -1.07 0.26
CA GLN A 578 19.71 -0.19 -0.55
C GLN A 578 18.59 -0.93 -1.29
N THR A 579 18.35 -2.20 -0.96
CA THR A 579 17.40 -3.03 -1.70
C THR A 579 16.66 -3.97 -0.77
N LEU A 580 15.33 -3.92 -0.82
CA LEU A 580 14.46 -4.88 -0.18
C LEU A 580 14.11 -5.97 -1.19
N PHE A 581 14.17 -7.23 -0.78
CA PHE A 581 13.70 -8.37 -1.54
C PHE A 581 12.46 -8.95 -0.86
N ALA A 582 11.39 -9.12 -1.62
CA ALA A 582 10.16 -9.76 -1.17
C ALA A 582 9.95 -11.06 -1.95
N LEU A 583 9.66 -12.15 -1.23
CA LEU A 583 9.27 -13.43 -1.78
C LEU A 583 7.76 -13.59 -1.68
N GLY A 584 7.08 -13.77 -2.82
CA GLY A 584 5.65 -13.99 -2.91
C GLY A 584 5.26 -15.47 -2.91
N ALA A 585 4.00 -15.76 -2.55
CA ALA A 585 3.43 -17.11 -2.44
C ALA A 585 3.50 -17.98 -3.71
N PHE A 586 3.77 -17.40 -4.89
CA PHE A 586 3.91 -18.11 -6.17
C PHE A 586 5.35 -18.13 -6.70
N GLY A 587 6.34 -17.94 -5.83
CA GLY A 587 7.76 -17.93 -6.24
C GLY A 587 8.18 -16.65 -6.95
N THR A 588 7.34 -15.60 -6.95
CA THR A 588 7.72 -14.28 -7.42
C THR A 588 8.71 -13.67 -6.44
N VAL A 589 9.87 -13.25 -6.92
CA VAL A 589 10.84 -12.47 -6.17
C VAL A 589 10.88 -11.07 -6.75
N THR A 590 10.63 -10.06 -5.91
CA THR A 590 10.67 -8.66 -6.33
C THR A 590 11.70 -7.91 -5.51
N ALA A 591 12.58 -7.17 -6.18
CA ALA A 591 13.51 -6.23 -5.59
C ALA A 591 12.88 -4.83 -5.61
N TYR A 592 12.86 -4.16 -4.46
CA TYR A 592 12.35 -2.80 -4.29
C TYR A 592 13.46 -1.85 -3.87
N SER A 593 13.37 -0.60 -4.34
CA SER A 593 14.15 0.50 -3.79
C SER A 593 13.69 0.83 -2.38
N THR A 594 14.49 1.58 -1.63
CA THR A 594 14.10 2.14 -0.33
C THR A 594 12.88 3.07 -0.42
N ALA A 595 12.64 3.65 -1.60
CA ALA A 595 11.45 4.45 -1.93
C ALA A 595 10.24 3.60 -2.36
N GLY A 596 10.35 2.27 -2.36
CA GLY A 596 9.25 1.34 -2.66
C GLY A 596 8.97 1.12 -4.15
N ALA A 597 9.80 1.64 -5.04
CA ALA A 597 9.69 1.36 -6.47
C ALA A 597 10.25 -0.03 -6.78
N PRO A 598 9.54 -0.88 -7.56
CA PRO A 598 10.10 -2.14 -8.02
C PRO A 598 11.27 -1.86 -8.97
N ILE A 599 12.43 -2.47 -8.69
CA ILE A 599 13.67 -2.34 -9.48
C ILE A 599 13.81 -3.53 -10.43
N ALA A 600 13.53 -4.73 -9.93
CA ALA A 600 13.59 -5.98 -10.68
C ALA A 600 12.52 -6.95 -10.15
N GLN A 601 12.03 -7.82 -11.02
CA GLN A 601 11.09 -8.87 -10.65
C GLN A 601 11.35 -10.11 -11.49
N THR A 602 11.31 -11.28 -10.84
CA THR A 602 11.36 -12.57 -11.51
C THR A 602 10.33 -13.51 -10.90
N THR A 603 9.88 -14.51 -11.66
CA THR A 603 9.02 -15.58 -11.14
C THR A 603 9.75 -16.90 -11.32
N ILE A 604 10.01 -17.57 -10.20
CA ILE A 604 10.65 -18.88 -10.17
C ILE A 604 9.58 -19.95 -10.38
N ASN A 605 9.70 -20.75 -11.43
CA ASN A 605 8.77 -21.85 -11.72
C ASN A 605 9.45 -23.21 -11.51
N GLU A 606 9.16 -23.86 -10.38
CA GLU A 606 9.69 -25.19 -10.02
C GLU A 606 8.67 -26.32 -10.22
N GLY A 607 7.56 -26.00 -10.91
CA GLY A 607 6.42 -26.89 -11.12
C GLY A 607 5.17 -26.48 -10.32
N PRO A 608 4.03 -27.11 -10.60
CA PRO A 608 2.72 -26.70 -10.07
C PRO A 608 2.52 -26.98 -8.57
N ASP A 609 3.32 -27.88 -7.99
CA ASP A 609 3.29 -28.28 -6.58
C ASP A 609 4.42 -27.66 -5.74
N ALA A 610 5.22 -26.77 -6.33
CA ALA A 610 6.28 -26.07 -5.63
C ALA A 610 5.73 -24.94 -4.76
N GLN A 611 6.18 -24.86 -3.51
CA GLN A 611 5.81 -23.81 -2.55
C GLN A 611 7.07 -23.06 -2.09
N PRO A 612 7.10 -21.73 -2.16
CA PRO A 612 8.19 -20.93 -1.61
C PRO A 612 8.14 -20.97 -0.07
N LEU A 613 9.31 -21.04 0.57
CA LEU A 613 9.44 -21.20 2.02
C LEU A 613 10.03 -19.98 2.71
N ALA A 614 11.17 -19.48 2.22
CA ALA A 614 11.93 -18.44 2.89
C ALA A 614 12.85 -17.70 1.92
N ILE A 615 13.20 -16.46 2.28
CA ILE A 615 14.21 -15.64 1.60
C ILE A 615 15.23 -15.08 2.61
N ALA A 616 16.50 -15.05 2.21
CA ALA A 616 17.60 -14.49 2.99
C ALA A 616 18.63 -13.83 2.07
N THR A 617 19.39 -12.88 2.62
CA THR A 617 20.56 -12.29 1.95
C THR A 617 21.83 -12.86 2.58
N VAL A 618 22.72 -13.41 1.76
CA VAL A 618 23.93 -14.13 2.21
C VAL A 618 25.13 -13.69 1.37
N GLY A 619 26.12 -13.02 1.98
CA GLY A 619 27.34 -12.62 1.29
C GLY A 619 27.15 -11.71 0.07
N ASN A 620 26.04 -10.96 -0.01
CA ASN A 620 25.60 -10.17 -1.18
C ASN A 620 24.93 -10.99 -2.32
N ALA A 621 24.44 -12.19 -2.04
CA ALA A 621 23.50 -12.92 -2.90
C ALA A 621 22.13 -13.07 -2.20
N VAL A 622 21.10 -13.40 -2.97
CA VAL A 622 19.75 -13.67 -2.45
C VAL A 622 19.49 -15.16 -2.49
N TRP A 623 19.19 -15.77 -1.35
CA TRP A 623 18.85 -17.19 -1.24
C TRP A 623 17.34 -17.34 -1.09
N VAL A 624 16.74 -18.23 -1.86
CA VAL A 624 15.31 -18.54 -1.81
C VAL A 624 15.11 -20.05 -1.64
N ALA A 625 14.38 -20.46 -0.60
CA ALA A 625 14.06 -21.85 -0.35
C ALA A 625 12.68 -22.22 -0.92
N PHE A 626 12.58 -23.43 -1.48
CA PHE A 626 11.33 -24.02 -1.99
C PHE A 626 11.15 -25.43 -1.46
N GLU A 627 9.90 -25.87 -1.38
CA GLU A 627 9.53 -27.27 -1.24
C GLU A 627 8.62 -27.75 -2.36
N LYS A 628 8.63 -29.05 -2.63
CA LYS A 628 7.89 -29.70 -3.73
C LYS A 628 7.46 -31.11 -3.31
N GLY A 629 6.33 -31.61 -3.82
CA GLY A 629 5.90 -33.00 -3.61
C GLY A 629 5.52 -33.35 -2.17
N CYS A 630 5.30 -32.36 -1.30
CA CYS A 630 5.05 -32.62 0.12
C CYS A 630 3.64 -33.19 0.38
N SER A 631 2.67 -32.89 -0.47
CA SER A 631 1.32 -33.49 -0.43
C SER A 631 1.29 -34.96 -0.87
N SER A 632 2.30 -35.43 -1.62
CA SER A 632 2.41 -36.82 -2.09
C SER A 632 3.34 -37.69 -1.24
N GLY A 633 3.84 -37.17 -0.09
CA GLY A 633 4.74 -37.89 0.80
C GLY A 633 6.21 -37.95 0.35
N THR A 634 6.55 -37.33 -0.80
CA THR A 634 7.91 -37.23 -1.36
C THR A 634 8.37 -35.78 -1.32
N CYS A 635 8.34 -35.19 -0.13
CA CYS A 635 8.69 -33.79 0.06
C CYS A 635 10.18 -33.58 -0.26
N GLU A 636 10.48 -32.82 -1.31
CA GLU A 636 11.83 -32.38 -1.68
C GLU A 636 11.96 -30.90 -1.38
N ARG A 637 13.12 -30.49 -0.84
CA ARG A 637 13.43 -29.07 -0.63
C ARG A 637 14.69 -28.67 -1.37
N LYS A 638 14.75 -27.42 -1.82
CA LYS A 638 15.92 -26.84 -2.48
C LYS A 638 16.10 -25.38 -2.11
N THR A 639 17.32 -24.89 -2.27
CA THR A 639 17.68 -23.48 -2.10
C THR A 639 18.28 -22.96 -3.41
N LEU A 640 17.69 -21.91 -3.96
CA LEU A 640 18.14 -21.23 -5.16
C LEU A 640 18.91 -19.97 -4.77
N VAL A 641 19.96 -19.65 -5.52
CA VAL A 641 20.81 -18.48 -5.31
C VAL A 641 20.59 -17.53 -6.48
N LEU A 642 20.19 -16.31 -6.18
CA LEU A 642 19.89 -15.27 -7.15
C LEU A 642 20.91 -14.13 -7.06
N ASP A 643 21.26 -13.60 -8.23
CA ASP A 643 21.96 -12.33 -8.34
C ASP A 643 21.07 -11.18 -7.85
N PRO A 644 21.51 -10.33 -6.91
CA PRO A 644 20.66 -9.31 -6.30
C PRO A 644 20.25 -8.18 -7.26
N GLN A 645 20.96 -7.98 -8.37
CA GLN A 645 20.67 -6.90 -9.33
C GLN A 645 19.67 -7.37 -10.40
N SER A 646 19.92 -8.53 -10.99
CA SER A 646 19.15 -9.08 -12.10
C SER A 646 18.08 -10.08 -11.67
N LEU A 647 18.15 -10.61 -10.44
CA LEU A 647 17.35 -11.73 -9.93
C LEU A 647 17.48 -13.01 -10.76
N THR A 648 18.57 -13.16 -11.52
CA THR A 648 18.85 -14.40 -12.26
C THR A 648 19.36 -15.48 -11.31
N ILE A 649 18.91 -16.72 -11.52
CA ILE A 649 19.38 -17.88 -10.74
C ILE A 649 20.81 -18.20 -11.18
N THR A 650 21.74 -18.20 -10.22
CA THR A 650 23.18 -18.40 -10.43
C THR A 650 23.70 -19.72 -9.88
N ALA A 651 23.02 -20.28 -8.88
CA ALA A 651 23.33 -21.60 -8.31
C ALA A 651 22.11 -22.24 -7.62
N THR A 652 22.21 -23.54 -7.37
CA THR A 652 21.20 -24.33 -6.65
C THR A 652 21.87 -25.24 -5.62
N MET A 653 21.29 -25.35 -4.43
CA MET A 653 21.71 -26.24 -3.35
C MET A 653 20.56 -27.17 -2.94
N THR A 654 20.91 -28.39 -2.51
CA THR A 654 19.95 -29.37 -2.00
C THR A 654 19.45 -29.00 -0.62
N GLY A 655 18.19 -29.28 -0.31
CA GLY A 655 17.55 -28.92 0.96
C GLY A 655 17.09 -27.46 1.02
N GLY A 656 16.14 -27.19 1.90
CA GLY A 656 15.60 -25.84 2.13
C GLY A 656 16.23 -25.23 3.38
N PHE A 657 16.91 -24.10 3.25
CA PHE A 657 17.42 -23.39 4.42
C PHE A 657 16.27 -22.89 5.30
N LYS A 658 16.47 -22.92 6.63
CA LYS A 658 15.55 -22.36 7.64
C LYS A 658 16.06 -21.03 8.18
N ARG A 659 17.35 -21.00 8.50
CA ARG A 659 18.09 -19.87 9.07
C ARG A 659 19.53 -19.91 8.56
N VAL A 660 20.12 -18.73 8.36
CA VAL A 660 21.49 -18.59 7.88
C VAL A 660 22.12 -17.37 8.53
N VAL A 661 23.38 -17.51 8.91
CA VAL A 661 24.24 -16.44 9.43
C VAL A 661 25.59 -16.48 8.72
N THR A 662 26.25 -15.34 8.57
CA THR A 662 27.60 -15.27 8.01
C THR A 662 28.63 -15.02 9.09
N ASN A 663 29.88 -15.43 8.84
CA ASN A 663 30.99 -14.94 9.65
C ASN A 663 31.20 -13.42 9.46
N SER A 664 32.01 -12.83 10.34
CA SER A 664 32.27 -11.38 10.35
C SER A 664 32.89 -10.84 9.05
N THR A 665 33.60 -11.68 8.29
CA THR A 665 34.19 -11.33 6.99
C THR A 665 33.31 -11.70 5.79
N ALA A 666 32.11 -12.24 6.02
CA ALA A 666 31.19 -12.73 4.99
C ALA A 666 31.83 -13.68 3.95
N THR A 667 32.78 -14.52 4.38
CA THR A 667 33.45 -15.54 3.54
C THR A 667 32.88 -16.94 3.76
N ARG A 668 32.20 -17.16 4.88
CA ARG A 668 31.48 -18.40 5.21
C ARG A 668 30.07 -18.10 5.69
N ALA A 669 29.13 -18.96 5.30
CA ALA A 669 27.79 -19.02 5.83
C ALA A 669 27.60 -20.30 6.65
N TYR A 670 26.89 -20.18 7.76
CA TYR A 670 26.44 -21.26 8.63
C TYR A 670 24.91 -21.29 8.59
N ALA A 671 24.33 -22.42 8.22
CA ALA A 671 22.90 -22.49 7.97
C ALA A 671 22.27 -23.77 8.50
N LEU A 672 21.05 -23.64 9.01
CA LEU A 672 20.17 -24.77 9.31
C LEU A 672 19.37 -25.11 8.06
N PHE A 673 19.32 -26.37 7.70
CA PHE A 673 18.59 -26.89 6.55
C PHE A 673 17.49 -27.85 6.98
N SER A 674 16.61 -28.15 6.04
CA SER A 674 15.60 -29.20 6.15
C SER A 674 15.57 -30.05 4.91
N THR A 675 15.21 -31.32 5.13
CA THR A 675 15.14 -32.36 4.11
C THR A 675 16.50 -32.49 3.38
N PRO A 676 17.57 -32.97 4.06
CA PRO A 676 17.61 -33.44 5.45
C PRO A 676 17.74 -32.31 6.49
N ASP A 677 17.35 -32.58 7.75
CA ASP A 677 17.60 -31.66 8.87
C ASP A 677 19.08 -31.72 9.29
N ASP A 678 19.88 -30.82 8.74
CA ASP A 678 21.31 -30.71 9.00
C ASP A 678 21.76 -29.24 9.16
N MET A 679 22.96 -29.08 9.69
CA MET A 679 23.68 -27.80 9.73
C MET A 679 24.76 -27.82 8.68
N ARG A 680 24.96 -26.72 7.96
CA ARG A 680 25.92 -26.64 6.84
C ARG A 680 26.86 -25.48 6.97
N VAL A 681 28.13 -25.74 6.67
CA VAL A 681 29.15 -24.71 6.44
C VAL A 681 29.29 -24.53 4.94
N ILE A 682 29.10 -23.31 4.46
CA ILE A 682 29.04 -22.98 3.05
C ILE A 682 30.09 -21.90 2.76
N ASN A 683 30.97 -22.16 1.80
CA ASN A 683 31.89 -21.16 1.27
C ASN A 683 31.10 -20.15 0.44
N ILE A 684 31.24 -18.86 0.76
CA ILE A 684 30.58 -17.75 0.07
C ILE A 684 31.59 -16.70 -0.41
N LEU A 685 32.87 -17.07 -0.59
CA LEU A 685 33.86 -16.21 -1.24
C LEU A 685 33.39 -15.73 -2.62
N ASN A 686 32.72 -16.62 -3.37
CA ASN A 686 31.84 -16.23 -4.47
C ASN A 686 30.39 -16.45 -4.03
N PRO A 687 29.65 -15.41 -3.61
CA PRO A 687 28.31 -15.55 -3.05
C PRO A 687 27.27 -15.98 -4.08
N LEU A 688 27.52 -15.77 -5.38
CA LEU A 688 26.67 -16.23 -6.48
C LEU A 688 26.91 -17.70 -6.85
N GLN A 689 28.01 -18.29 -6.38
CA GLN A 689 28.33 -19.71 -6.57
C GLN A 689 28.79 -20.33 -5.25
N PRO A 690 27.91 -20.40 -4.24
CA PRO A 690 28.27 -20.97 -2.96
C PRO A 690 28.59 -22.47 -3.11
N SER A 691 29.52 -22.95 -2.29
CA SER A 691 29.89 -24.37 -2.25
C SER A 691 29.84 -24.88 -0.81
N GLN A 692 29.17 -26.02 -0.60
CA GLN A 692 29.14 -26.65 0.70
C GLN A 692 30.54 -27.18 1.05
N ILE A 693 31.06 -26.77 2.20
CA ILE A 693 32.33 -27.27 2.75
C ILE A 693 32.07 -28.56 3.53
N MET A 694 31.07 -28.53 4.42
CA MET A 694 30.70 -29.68 5.24
C MET A 694 29.27 -29.57 5.77
N SER A 695 28.74 -30.69 6.24
CA SER A 695 27.47 -30.76 6.98
C SER A 695 27.61 -31.62 8.24
N ALA A 696 26.75 -31.35 9.22
CA ALA A 696 26.63 -32.10 10.47
C ALA A 696 25.15 -32.23 10.85
N ALA A 697 24.77 -33.27 11.61
CA ALA A 697 23.40 -33.40 12.09
C ALA A 697 23.01 -32.19 12.95
N SER A 698 21.83 -31.61 12.70
CA SER A 698 21.29 -30.56 13.55
C SER A 698 20.77 -31.14 14.85
N PRO A 699 20.88 -30.42 15.99
CA PRO A 699 20.08 -30.70 17.17
C PRO A 699 18.58 -30.79 16.79
N ALA A 700 17.87 -31.70 17.46
CA ALA A 700 16.44 -31.87 17.25
C ALA A 700 15.70 -30.58 17.63
N ASN A 701 14.76 -30.14 16.78
CA ASN A 701 14.00 -28.90 16.95
C ASN A 701 14.84 -27.62 16.96
N ALA A 702 15.98 -27.58 16.26
CA ALA A 702 16.74 -26.35 16.11
C ALA A 702 15.88 -25.24 15.45
N THR A 703 15.78 -24.09 16.12
CA THR A 703 14.96 -22.94 15.70
C THR A 703 15.80 -21.79 15.15
N ASP A 704 17.03 -21.62 15.65
CA ASP A 704 17.86 -20.47 15.27
C ASP A 704 19.37 -20.76 15.30
N ILE A 705 20.14 -19.95 14.57
CA ILE A 705 21.60 -20.06 14.47
C ILE A 705 22.24 -18.66 14.48
N ALA A 706 23.32 -18.50 15.25
CA ALA A 706 24.10 -17.27 15.28
C ALA A 706 25.60 -17.56 15.25
N PHE A 707 26.39 -16.58 14.84
CA PHE A 707 27.85 -16.67 14.79
C PHE A 707 28.47 -15.52 15.59
N ALA A 708 29.41 -15.84 16.49
CA ALA A 708 30.20 -14.84 17.19
C ALA A 708 31.55 -15.38 17.63
N GLY A 709 32.61 -14.60 17.43
CA GLY A 709 33.95 -14.91 17.92
C GLY A 709 34.49 -16.29 17.48
N GLY A 710 34.19 -16.73 16.25
CA GLY A 710 34.60 -18.04 15.73
C GLY A 710 33.80 -19.22 16.28
N THR A 711 32.73 -18.96 17.03
CA THR A 711 31.81 -19.97 17.57
C THR A 711 30.45 -19.85 16.87
N VAL A 712 29.89 -20.99 16.47
CA VAL A 712 28.54 -21.11 15.94
C VAL A 712 27.62 -21.58 17.06
N TYR A 713 26.59 -20.80 17.34
CA TYR A 713 25.61 -21.09 18.37
C TYR A 713 24.29 -21.51 17.73
N VAL A 714 23.68 -22.57 18.23
CA VAL A 714 22.42 -23.13 17.72
C VAL A 714 21.43 -23.24 18.86
N ILE A 715 20.25 -22.64 18.68
CA ILE A 715 19.14 -22.77 19.61
C ILE A 715 18.28 -23.97 19.21
N ALA A 716 18.07 -24.86 20.17
CA ALA A 716 17.07 -25.93 20.12
C ALA A 716 16.43 -26.06 21.52
N ASP A 717 16.46 -27.25 22.13
CA ASP A 717 16.13 -27.44 23.55
C ASP A 717 17.14 -26.74 24.48
N LYS A 718 18.38 -26.56 24.03
CA LYS A 718 19.45 -25.80 24.69
C LYS A 718 20.07 -24.81 23.72
N VAL A 719 21.04 -24.04 24.19
CA VAL A 719 21.98 -23.35 23.32
C VAL A 719 23.24 -24.21 23.18
N TYR A 720 23.43 -24.79 22.00
CA TYR A 720 24.62 -25.55 21.66
C TYR A 720 25.67 -24.62 21.07
N ALA A 721 26.93 -24.78 21.51
CA ALA A 721 28.07 -24.08 20.92
C ALA A 721 28.92 -25.07 20.13
N TYR A 722 29.32 -24.64 18.94
CA TYR A 722 30.18 -25.37 18.02
C TYR A 722 31.32 -24.48 17.55
N ASN A 723 32.47 -25.08 17.24
CA ASN A 723 33.47 -24.36 16.43
C ASN A 723 33.01 -24.27 14.96
N GLU A 724 33.77 -23.57 14.12
CA GLU A 724 33.47 -23.43 12.67
C GLU A 724 33.45 -24.75 11.88
N ALA A 725 33.91 -25.85 12.47
CA ALA A 725 33.86 -27.19 11.89
C ALA A 725 32.72 -28.05 12.48
N PHE A 726 31.73 -27.43 13.13
CA PHE A 726 30.63 -28.10 13.84
C PHE A 726 31.06 -29.16 14.86
N VAL A 727 32.23 -29.01 15.46
CA VAL A 727 32.61 -29.78 16.65
C VAL A 727 32.02 -29.08 17.87
N GLN A 728 31.15 -29.78 18.58
CA GLN A 728 30.48 -29.23 19.76
C GLN A 728 31.52 -28.90 20.84
N SER A 729 31.46 -27.67 21.35
CA SER A 729 32.37 -27.13 22.37
C SER A 729 31.67 -26.81 23.69
N GLY A 730 30.33 -26.77 23.73
CA GLY A 730 29.58 -26.53 24.96
C GLY A 730 28.05 -26.61 24.80
N GLU A 731 27.36 -26.64 25.94
CA GLU A 731 25.91 -26.59 26.06
C GLU A 731 25.52 -25.61 27.17
N PHE A 732 24.54 -24.76 26.90
CA PHE A 732 24.13 -23.68 27.79
C PHE A 732 22.61 -23.52 27.78
N LEU A 733 22.07 -22.86 28.81
CA LEU A 733 20.65 -22.50 28.93
C LEU A 733 19.68 -23.69 28.68
N SER A 734 19.48 -24.54 29.68
CA SER A 734 18.52 -25.66 29.64
C SER A 734 17.08 -25.23 29.31
N ALA A 735 16.26 -26.16 28.81
CA ALA A 735 15.04 -25.92 28.04
C ALA A 735 14.00 -24.96 28.65
N SER A 736 13.45 -24.13 27.76
CA SER A 736 12.14 -23.50 27.91
C SER A 736 11.21 -24.07 26.82
N THR A 737 9.91 -24.15 27.09
CA THR A 737 8.90 -24.76 26.22
C THR A 737 8.47 -23.92 25.00
N ALA A 738 9.15 -22.81 24.71
CA ALA A 738 8.77 -21.88 23.64
C ALA A 738 9.87 -21.73 22.56
N PRO A 739 9.49 -21.47 21.29
CA PRO A 739 10.46 -21.19 20.24
C PRO A 739 11.27 -19.95 20.61
N ALA A 740 12.59 -20.10 20.67
CA ALA A 740 13.51 -19.03 21.03
C ALA A 740 14.28 -18.56 19.79
N ASN A 741 14.41 -17.24 19.65
CA ASN A 741 15.28 -16.60 18.67
C ASN A 741 16.52 -16.05 19.38
N MET A 742 17.61 -15.89 18.64
CA MET A 742 18.89 -15.43 19.13
C MET A 742 19.49 -14.39 18.20
N SER A 743 20.08 -13.38 18.80
CA SER A 743 20.99 -12.47 18.10
C SER A 743 22.23 -12.31 18.96
N ILE A 744 23.40 -12.39 18.33
CA ILE A 744 24.68 -12.28 19.02
C ILE A 744 25.53 -11.22 18.32
N GLU A 745 26.06 -10.31 19.12
CA GLU A 745 27.04 -9.33 18.68
C GLU A 745 28.22 -9.34 19.67
N ASP A 746 29.42 -9.56 19.15
CA ASP A 746 30.64 -9.72 19.93
C ASP A 746 30.50 -10.72 21.08
N SER A 747 30.46 -10.23 22.32
CA SER A 747 30.32 -11.04 23.54
C SER A 747 28.94 -10.96 24.18
N CYS A 748 27.96 -10.36 23.50
CA CYS A 748 26.62 -10.11 24.00
C CYS A 748 25.59 -10.90 23.17
N ALA A 749 24.81 -11.74 23.82
CA ALA A 749 23.71 -12.48 23.21
C ALA A 749 22.37 -12.02 23.76
N VAL A 750 21.41 -11.77 22.87
CA VAL A 750 20.01 -11.55 23.23
C VAL A 750 19.21 -12.78 22.82
N VAL A 751 18.50 -13.34 23.80
CA VAL A 751 17.64 -14.51 23.61
C VAL A 751 16.20 -14.13 23.96
N THR A 752 15.26 -14.44 23.05
CA THR A 752 13.82 -14.21 23.25
C THR A 752 13.06 -15.54 23.31
N GLY A 753 11.77 -15.50 23.64
CA GLY A 753 10.90 -16.67 23.70
C GLY A 753 11.03 -17.49 25.00
N ARG A 754 12.10 -17.32 25.78
CA ARG A 754 12.30 -18.03 27.07
C ARG A 754 11.63 -17.36 28.28
N ALA A 755 11.38 -16.06 28.19
CA ALA A 755 10.72 -15.22 29.20
C ALA A 755 9.92 -14.11 28.48
N GLU A 756 9.06 -13.40 29.21
CA GLU A 756 8.32 -12.25 28.65
C GLU A 756 9.26 -11.15 28.14
N ASN A 757 10.34 -10.89 28.88
CA ASN A 757 11.37 -9.93 28.49
C ASN A 757 12.57 -10.60 27.80
N PRO A 758 13.18 -9.94 26.79
CA PRO A 758 14.41 -10.40 26.17
C PRO A 758 15.52 -10.52 27.23
N GLN A 759 16.20 -11.66 27.23
CA GLN A 759 17.27 -11.93 28.19
C GLN A 759 18.61 -11.66 27.53
N LEU A 760 19.42 -10.81 28.17
CA LEU A 760 20.78 -10.50 27.77
C LEU A 760 21.75 -11.42 28.50
N TYR A 761 22.64 -12.05 27.74
CA TYR A 761 23.69 -12.94 28.23
C TYR A 761 25.06 -12.46 27.76
N SER A 762 26.08 -12.66 28.57
CA SER A 762 27.44 -12.73 28.05
C SER A 762 27.65 -14.08 27.38
N THR A 763 28.19 -14.12 26.17
CA THR A 763 28.52 -15.40 25.49
C THR A 763 29.68 -16.13 26.17
N VAL A 764 30.47 -15.42 26.98
CA VAL A 764 31.49 -16.02 27.84
C VAL A 764 30.79 -16.66 29.04
N GLY A 765 30.62 -17.98 28.97
CA GLY A 765 29.98 -18.77 30.03
C GLY A 765 28.45 -18.67 30.09
N TRP A 766 27.81 -17.97 29.14
CA TRP A 766 26.34 -17.83 29.06
C TRP A 766 25.69 -17.33 30.35
N VAL A 767 26.36 -16.41 31.03
CA VAL A 767 25.88 -15.81 32.28
C VAL A 767 24.95 -14.66 31.93
N ALA A 768 23.77 -14.63 32.58
CA ALA A 768 22.84 -13.51 32.43
C ALA A 768 23.52 -12.20 32.84
N SER A 769 23.41 -11.18 31.99
CA SER A 769 23.91 -9.85 32.30
C SER A 769 23.24 -9.32 33.58
N PRO A 770 23.98 -8.67 34.50
CA PRO A 770 23.35 -8.00 35.66
C PRO A 770 22.42 -6.87 35.21
N THR A 771 22.68 -6.30 34.03
CA THR A 771 21.81 -5.33 33.38
C THR A 771 21.01 -6.01 32.28
N GLN A 772 19.73 -6.26 32.53
CA GLN A 772 18.82 -6.84 31.56
C GLN A 772 18.19 -5.77 30.63
N ILE A 773 17.72 -6.22 29.48
CA ILE A 773 16.95 -5.38 28.57
C ILE A 773 15.52 -5.30 29.11
N ALA A 774 15.16 -4.15 29.67
CA ALA A 774 13.78 -3.83 29.95
C ALA A 774 13.08 -3.46 28.64
N ALA A 775 12.34 -4.41 28.07
CA ALA A 775 11.39 -4.14 27.00
C ALA A 775 10.04 -3.75 27.63
N PRO A 776 9.28 -2.81 27.02
CA PRO A 776 7.97 -2.43 27.54
C PRO A 776 6.93 -3.56 27.41
N SER A 777 7.20 -4.57 26.57
CA SER A 777 6.37 -5.76 26.40
C SER A 777 7.10 -6.90 25.71
N SER A 778 6.39 -8.02 25.51
CA SER A 778 6.87 -9.19 24.78
C SER A 778 7.53 -8.81 23.45
N VAL A 779 8.78 -9.23 23.25
CA VAL A 779 9.47 -9.09 21.96
C VAL A 779 8.92 -10.14 21.00
N ARG A 780 8.40 -9.68 19.85
CA ARG A 780 7.85 -10.53 18.78
C ARG A 780 8.87 -10.82 17.71
N VAL A 781 9.69 -9.83 17.35
CA VAL A 781 10.62 -9.94 16.23
C VAL A 781 11.97 -9.33 16.60
N LEU A 782 13.04 -9.95 16.12
CA LEU A 782 14.42 -9.46 16.21
C LEU A 782 14.93 -9.14 14.81
N ALA A 783 15.72 -8.08 14.68
CA ALA A 783 16.57 -7.85 13.52
C ALA A 783 17.92 -7.31 13.99
N GLN A 784 18.99 -7.67 13.29
CA GLN A 784 20.35 -7.27 13.64
C GLN A 784 21.09 -6.75 12.41
N GLN A 785 21.97 -5.78 12.62
CA GLN A 785 23.01 -5.38 11.69
C GLN A 785 24.27 -5.00 12.47
N PRO A 786 25.45 -4.87 11.83
CA PRO A 786 26.66 -4.49 12.56
C PRO A 786 26.48 -3.21 13.38
N GLY A 787 26.77 -3.30 14.67
CA GLY A 787 26.66 -2.26 15.67
C GLY A 787 25.25 -1.95 16.17
N ARG A 788 24.21 -2.65 15.69
CA ARG A 788 22.78 -2.33 15.96
C ARG A 788 21.91 -3.59 16.09
N LEU A 789 21.18 -3.70 17.19
CA LEU A 789 20.14 -4.69 17.42
C LEU A 789 18.78 -4.00 17.53
N PHE A 790 17.78 -4.52 16.82
CA PHE A 790 16.41 -4.07 16.82
C PHE A 790 15.52 -5.08 17.52
N LEU A 791 14.78 -4.64 18.53
CA LEU A 791 13.77 -5.44 19.21
C LEU A 791 12.41 -4.85 18.90
N LEU A 792 11.57 -5.59 18.19
CA LEU A 792 10.19 -5.20 17.98
C LEU A 792 9.33 -5.88 19.05
N THR A 793 8.66 -5.07 19.85
CA THR A 793 7.69 -5.52 20.86
C THR A 793 6.26 -5.28 20.39
N ASP A 794 5.28 -5.73 21.17
CA ASP A 794 3.86 -5.42 20.92
C ASP A 794 3.57 -3.91 20.90
N HIS A 795 4.45 -3.14 21.52
CA HIS A 795 4.25 -1.73 21.71
C HIS A 795 5.40 -0.88 21.17
N SER A 796 6.60 -1.36 20.86
CA SER A 796 7.74 -0.48 20.52
C SER A 796 8.72 -1.07 19.52
N ILE A 797 9.52 -0.20 18.88
CA ILE A 797 10.81 -0.59 18.29
C ILE A 797 11.91 -0.15 19.24
N GLU A 798 12.72 -1.06 19.77
CA GLU A 798 13.91 -0.71 20.56
C GLU A 798 15.16 -0.81 19.69
N VAL A 799 16.05 0.20 19.73
CA VAL A 799 17.37 0.14 19.08
C VAL A 799 18.47 0.08 20.12
N TRP A 800 19.32 -0.94 19.99
CA TRP A 800 20.44 -1.21 20.86
C TRP A 800 21.73 -1.10 20.06
N THR A 801 22.74 -0.39 20.57
CA THR A 801 24.01 -0.18 19.84
C THR A 801 25.22 -0.59 20.66
N ALA A 802 26.18 -1.29 20.04
CA ALA A 802 27.38 -1.81 20.71
C ALA A 802 28.46 -0.75 21.01
N ALA A 803 28.46 0.41 20.35
CA ALA A 803 29.41 1.50 20.59
C ALA A 803 28.76 2.65 21.39
N PRO A 804 29.42 3.21 22.42
CA PRO A 804 28.92 4.40 23.11
C PRO A 804 29.00 5.60 22.16
N PRO A 805 27.89 6.32 21.89
CA PRO A 805 27.97 7.68 21.35
C PRO A 805 28.52 8.61 22.44
N ALA A 806 28.83 9.86 22.10
CA ALA A 806 29.30 10.89 23.04
C ALA A 806 28.42 11.07 24.30
N THR A 807 27.23 10.47 24.33
CA THR A 807 26.46 10.12 25.53
C THR A 807 25.96 8.67 25.40
N GLY A 808 26.58 7.75 26.15
CA GLY A 808 26.20 6.34 26.20
C GLY A 808 24.81 6.16 26.81
N GLY A 809 23.81 5.83 26.00
CA GLY A 809 22.44 5.58 26.45
C GLY A 809 21.59 4.92 25.36
N LYS A 810 20.68 4.03 25.78
CA LYS A 810 19.68 3.35 24.94
C LYS A 810 18.89 4.37 24.11
N LYS A 811 18.64 4.12 22.83
CA LYS A 811 17.67 4.91 22.04
C LYS A 811 16.46 4.03 21.78
N ARG A 812 15.39 4.27 22.53
CA ARG A 812 14.13 3.54 22.31
C ARG A 812 13.49 4.04 21.01
N ALA A 813 12.37 3.48 20.63
CA ALA A 813 11.32 4.16 19.92
C ALA A 813 10.12 3.53 20.58
N ALA A 814 9.86 3.96 21.81
CA ALA A 814 8.93 3.23 22.64
C ALA A 814 7.55 3.26 21.99
N ALA A 815 6.71 2.42 22.51
CA ALA A 815 5.37 2.72 22.85
C ALA A 815 5.08 1.66 23.91
N HIS A 816 4.26 1.98 24.89
CA HIS A 816 4.05 1.10 26.03
C HIS A 816 2.70 0.36 25.96
#